data_AF-A0A6A9SXL9-F1
#
_entry.id   AF-A0A6A9SXL9-F1
#
_cell.length_a   1.000
_cell.length_b   1.000
_cell.length_c   1.000
_cell.angle_alpha   90.00
_cell.angle_beta   90.00
_cell.angle_gamma   90.00
#
_symmetry.space_group_name_H-M   'P 1'
#
loop_
_entity.id
_entity.type
_entity.pdbx_description
1 polymer ?
#
loop_
_entity_poly.entity_id
_entity_poly.type
_entity_poly.pdbx_seq_one_letter_code
_entity_poly.pdbx_strand_id
1 'polypeptide(L)'
;MGMLQSLLRGSTIPPEDTWFAGETVQYYYGGHFLASLLARITGTEARFAYNLALSGFFAMLVTGVYGVAGSIAAHRGFSKVRAGAFGAFLVGFASNLFTPGKYLLGKLPLGESLAGVFGVETTGEFQSLAAFDYWNASRVIPVTINEFPLFAWYNGDLHAHMMSTPFLVVVVGLLAGLYVDGTDRPLRQRAAVVFGVLPALAGLLAVTNTWSFPTVGGLVAVALTIAVPPPIPGFSGFARSREGSSGAAVLGGRLLAALGSGVAVLLVGVVWSLPFWLAIGVGGGGGGNTLGFLPDRSGMGVLLVVHGAFLLVSWLYSYRHLKPHAGQPLRVVTLLLTIVALTVVAGAPAVGVFVPLILFGWLLLALGDVDGVPTVTLGPAAADGGTPTNESDAPAWLSPGFELVVLVSAAGLAVLVEFVYLSENFAPGRFNTVFKVYMQVWVLLSIAGGVVLARLLSTAEWPALTDAAGARGRNALVVGGIALTIAVEYVLVKMAVTPSWLPGIVGLVVQIAVGALVGVGLVVLVQRIRTAEMPTELGFSGPRAGTAMVVVVVLVVASTSLYGVLATEELLNDHGTSHEDPTLDSLAFLTQDPYIGDYGGAHPEEAPAIEYLLSEVDGQPNMVSYGPGEAYRWTNGAASLTGVPTLVGWSQERGYRSPEAFEQRVADVETIYLGSPDRQRALLKQYDVELIYFGPTEQREYGYTTVDDLEAVSVEKSWDGVTLYRVDQSAL
;
A
#
# COMPACT_ATOMS: atom_id res chain seq x y z
N MET A 1 5.05 13.03 13.23
CA MET A 1 4.74 13.66 14.53
C MET A 1 4.08 15.02 14.38
N GLY A 2 4.68 15.97 13.64
CA GLY A 2 4.19 17.36 13.50
C GLY A 2 2.69 17.52 13.26
N MET A 3 2.15 16.89 12.22
CA MET A 3 0.70 16.93 11.94
C MET A 3 -0.19 16.44 13.10
N LEU A 4 0.22 15.38 13.81
CA LEU A 4 -0.52 14.86 14.96
C LEU A 4 -0.53 15.90 16.09
N GLN A 5 0.62 16.52 16.36
CA GLN A 5 0.75 17.54 17.40
C GLN A 5 -0.01 18.81 17.07
N SER A 6 0.06 19.30 15.82
CA SER A 6 -0.75 20.43 15.35
C SER A 6 -2.24 20.19 15.57
N LEU A 7 -2.73 18.97 15.35
CA LEU A 7 -4.14 18.61 15.60
C LEU A 7 -4.49 18.46 17.09
N LEU A 8 -3.51 18.14 17.94
CA LEU A 8 -3.70 18.05 19.39
C LEU A 8 -3.65 19.43 20.06
N ARG A 9 -2.89 20.38 19.50
CA ARG A 9 -2.80 21.77 19.98
C ARG A 9 -3.86 22.68 19.38
N GLY A 10 -4.19 22.47 18.10
CA GLY A 10 -5.13 23.28 17.36
C GLY A 10 -6.55 23.22 17.92
N SER A 11 -7.23 24.37 17.88
CA SER A 11 -8.64 24.53 18.26
C SER A 11 -9.59 24.52 17.06
N THR A 12 -9.05 24.54 15.84
CA THR A 12 -9.78 24.60 14.56
C THR A 12 -9.30 23.54 13.59
N ILE A 13 -10.12 23.26 12.57
CA ILE A 13 -9.76 22.42 11.42
C ILE A 13 -9.98 23.21 10.12
N PRO A 14 -9.06 23.12 9.14
CA PRO A 14 -7.77 22.43 9.18
C PRO A 14 -6.82 23.02 10.26
N PRO A 15 -5.90 22.21 10.80
CA PRO A 15 -4.94 22.70 11.78
C PRO A 15 -3.96 23.68 11.12
N GLU A 16 -3.34 24.52 11.94
CA GLU A 16 -2.21 25.33 11.51
C GLU A 16 -1.00 24.45 11.15
N ASP A 17 -0.29 24.86 10.11
CA ASP A 17 0.87 24.17 9.58
C ASP A 17 2.09 24.38 10.47
N THR A 18 2.61 23.27 11.00
CA THR A 18 3.78 23.35 11.88
C THR A 18 5.03 23.81 11.16
N TRP A 19 5.08 23.70 9.82
CA TRP A 19 6.24 24.07 9.00
C TRP A 19 6.04 25.36 8.20
N PHE A 20 4.90 26.03 8.37
CA PHE A 20 4.59 27.26 7.65
C PHE A 20 3.61 28.12 8.47
N ALA A 21 4.12 28.75 9.53
CA ALA A 21 3.34 29.50 10.52
C ALA A 21 2.35 30.52 9.92
N GLY A 22 1.19 30.67 10.57
CA GLY A 22 0.08 31.53 10.13
C GLY A 22 -0.77 30.95 9.00
N GLU A 23 -0.42 29.79 8.44
CA GLU A 23 -1.16 29.14 7.36
C GLU A 23 -1.72 27.78 7.78
N THR A 24 -2.82 27.34 7.16
CA THR A 24 -3.38 26.01 7.41
C THR A 24 -2.60 24.92 6.68
N VAL A 25 -2.55 23.71 7.24
CA VAL A 25 -1.97 22.51 6.59
C VAL A 25 -2.60 22.26 5.22
N GLN A 26 -1.77 22.12 4.19
CA GLN A 26 -2.16 21.81 2.81
C GLN A 26 -1.93 20.33 2.46
N TYR A 27 -2.37 19.44 3.35
CA TYR A 27 -2.20 18.00 3.22
C TYR A 27 -3.45 17.24 3.66
N TYR A 28 -3.57 15.98 3.24
CA TYR A 28 -4.67 15.11 3.65
C TYR A 28 -4.47 14.64 5.12
N TYR A 29 -5.02 15.42 6.05
CA TYR A 29 -4.86 15.24 7.50
C TYR A 29 -5.86 14.26 8.13
N GLY A 30 -6.79 13.66 7.37
CA GLY A 30 -7.89 12.86 7.93
C GLY A 30 -7.46 11.67 8.80
N GLY A 31 -6.40 10.96 8.40
CA GLY A 31 -5.86 9.86 9.20
C GLY A 31 -5.19 10.34 10.50
N HIS A 32 -4.44 11.44 10.43
CA HIS A 32 -3.86 12.09 11.60
C HIS A 32 -4.92 12.63 12.55
N PHE A 33 -6.04 13.14 12.01
CA PHE A 33 -7.18 13.60 12.80
C PHE A 33 -7.87 12.45 13.53
N LEU A 34 -8.03 11.28 12.88
CA LEU A 34 -8.50 10.09 13.60
C LEU A 34 -7.54 9.67 14.71
N ALA A 35 -6.22 9.69 14.45
CA ALA A 35 -5.22 9.39 15.48
C ALA A 35 -5.29 10.39 16.65
N SER A 36 -5.46 11.69 16.38
CA SER A 36 -5.58 12.72 17.42
C SER A 36 -6.88 12.58 18.21
N LEU A 37 -7.99 12.25 17.56
CA LEU A 37 -9.26 11.97 18.23
C LEU A 37 -9.15 10.77 19.17
N LEU A 38 -8.52 9.68 18.71
CA LEU A 38 -8.29 8.50 19.55
C LEU A 38 -7.42 8.86 20.75
N ALA A 39 -6.31 9.58 20.54
CA ALA A 39 -5.44 10.03 21.61
C ALA A 39 -6.18 10.88 22.66
N ARG A 40 -7.03 11.82 22.22
CA ARG A 40 -7.85 12.64 23.12
C ARG A 40 -8.87 11.79 23.90
N ILE A 41 -9.55 10.86 23.24
CA ILE A 41 -10.57 10.00 23.88
C ILE A 41 -9.94 9.08 24.93
N THR A 42 -8.73 8.57 24.67
CA THR A 42 -8.03 7.65 25.58
C THR A 42 -7.15 8.36 26.60
N GLY A 43 -7.00 9.69 26.53
CA GLY A 43 -6.08 10.44 27.38
C GLY A 43 -4.62 10.05 27.14
N THR A 44 -4.26 9.67 25.91
CA THR A 44 -2.92 9.24 25.54
C THR A 44 -2.10 10.42 25.06
N GLU A 45 -0.94 10.64 25.68
CA GLU A 45 -0.01 11.68 25.26
C GLU A 45 0.48 11.45 23.82
N ALA A 46 0.74 12.55 23.10
CA ALA A 46 1.18 12.52 21.71
C ALA A 46 2.41 11.63 21.49
N ARG A 47 3.36 11.66 22.45
CA ARG A 47 4.59 10.86 22.42
C ARG A 47 4.35 9.36 22.33
N PHE A 48 3.22 8.85 22.83
CA PHE A 48 2.82 7.45 22.70
C PHE A 48 1.82 7.25 21.55
N ALA A 49 0.96 8.24 21.33
CA ALA A 49 -0.12 8.16 20.35
C ALA A 49 0.38 7.91 18.93
N TYR A 50 1.54 8.46 18.53
CA TYR A 50 2.09 8.24 17.18
C TYR A 50 2.37 6.75 16.92
N ASN A 51 3.15 6.10 17.79
CA ASN A 51 3.51 4.68 17.64
C ASN A 51 2.31 3.74 17.83
N LEU A 52 1.38 4.11 18.72
CA LEU A 52 0.11 3.38 18.87
C LEU A 52 -0.79 3.51 17.64
N ALA A 53 -0.85 4.68 17.00
CA ALA A 53 -1.58 4.86 15.75
C ALA A 53 -0.93 4.08 14.61
N LEU A 54 0.39 4.11 14.49
CA LEU A 54 1.15 3.35 13.48
C LEU A 54 0.83 1.85 13.56
N SER A 55 1.05 1.25 14.73
CA SER A 55 0.74 -0.17 14.98
C SER A 55 -0.77 -0.48 14.85
N GLY A 56 -1.63 0.44 15.29
CA GLY A 56 -3.08 0.31 15.22
C GLY A 56 -3.61 0.27 13.78
N PHE A 57 -3.19 1.20 12.91
CA PHE A 57 -3.59 1.19 11.50
C PHE A 57 -3.08 -0.03 10.77
N PHE A 58 -1.84 -0.47 11.04
CA PHE A 58 -1.31 -1.70 10.46
C PHE A 58 -2.12 -2.93 10.91
N ALA A 59 -2.42 -3.05 12.20
CA ALA A 59 -3.24 -4.14 12.73
C ALA A 59 -4.65 -4.15 12.13
N MET A 60 -5.29 -2.97 11.98
CA MET A 60 -6.58 -2.84 11.31
C MET A 60 -6.55 -3.31 9.85
N LEU A 61 -5.48 -2.98 9.10
CA LEU A 61 -5.29 -3.45 7.74
C LEU A 61 -5.20 -4.98 7.67
N VAL A 62 -4.26 -5.56 8.42
CA VAL A 62 -3.98 -7.01 8.38
C VAL A 62 -5.20 -7.82 8.83
N THR A 63 -5.83 -7.42 9.93
CA THR A 63 -7.03 -8.11 10.46
C THR A 63 -8.25 -7.92 9.56
N GLY A 64 -8.42 -6.73 8.97
CA GLY A 64 -9.45 -6.46 7.98
C GLY A 64 -9.32 -7.36 6.75
N VAL A 65 -8.11 -7.46 6.18
CA VAL A 65 -7.85 -8.32 5.02
C VAL A 65 -8.07 -9.79 5.39
N TYR A 66 -7.62 -10.24 6.56
CA TYR A 66 -7.90 -11.59 7.06
C TYR A 66 -9.42 -11.87 7.09
N GLY A 67 -10.19 -10.95 7.67
CA GLY A 67 -11.63 -11.06 7.82
C GLY A 67 -12.37 -11.10 6.48
N VAL A 68 -12.05 -10.18 5.56
CA VAL A 68 -12.70 -10.07 4.26
C VAL A 68 -12.34 -11.25 3.35
N ALA A 69 -11.06 -11.57 3.19
CA ALA A 69 -10.63 -12.71 2.36
C ALA A 69 -11.19 -14.03 2.91
N GLY A 70 -11.13 -14.21 4.23
CA GLY A 70 -11.71 -15.38 4.90
C GLY A 70 -13.22 -15.51 4.67
N SER A 71 -13.96 -14.41 4.70
CA SER A 71 -15.41 -14.40 4.50
C SER A 71 -15.81 -14.69 3.05
N ILE A 72 -15.09 -14.12 2.06
CA ILE A 72 -15.29 -14.41 0.63
C ILE A 72 -15.05 -15.91 0.38
N ALA A 73 -13.97 -16.47 0.90
CA ALA A 73 -13.65 -17.89 0.75
C ALA A 73 -14.68 -18.80 1.42
N ALA A 74 -15.11 -18.47 2.64
CA ALA A 74 -16.09 -19.26 3.39
C ALA A 74 -17.43 -19.37 2.67
N HIS A 75 -17.91 -18.26 2.09
CA HIS A 75 -19.15 -18.25 1.31
C HIS A 75 -19.10 -19.23 0.12
N ARG A 76 -17.91 -19.47 -0.44
CA ARG A 76 -17.70 -20.36 -1.58
C ARG A 76 -17.33 -21.79 -1.16
N GLY A 77 -17.45 -22.13 0.13
CA GLY A 77 -17.11 -23.45 0.66
C GLY A 77 -15.60 -23.71 0.79
N PHE A 78 -14.76 -22.67 0.66
CA PHE A 78 -13.32 -22.77 0.88
C PHE A 78 -12.94 -22.42 2.33
N SER A 79 -11.69 -22.72 2.69
CA SER A 79 -11.20 -22.53 4.06
C SER A 79 -11.03 -21.05 4.40
N LYS A 80 -11.89 -20.54 5.29
CA LYS A 80 -11.80 -19.20 5.90
C LYS A 80 -10.41 -18.89 6.42
N VAL A 81 -9.86 -19.81 7.23
CA VAL A 81 -8.57 -19.62 7.90
C VAL A 81 -7.43 -19.53 6.89
N ARG A 82 -7.38 -20.40 5.88
CA ARG A 82 -6.33 -20.33 4.85
C ARG A 82 -6.41 -19.06 4.04
N ALA A 83 -7.61 -18.68 3.60
CA ALA A 83 -7.77 -17.47 2.80
C ALA A 83 -7.41 -16.21 3.57
N GLY A 84 -7.89 -16.12 4.82
CA GLY A 84 -7.52 -15.03 5.72
C GLY A 84 -6.02 -14.99 5.99
N ALA A 85 -5.39 -16.13 6.29
CA ALA A 85 -3.95 -16.19 6.57
C ALA A 85 -3.09 -15.80 5.36
N PHE A 86 -3.42 -16.28 4.15
CA PHE A 86 -2.73 -15.86 2.93
C PHE A 86 -2.94 -14.38 2.65
N GLY A 87 -4.16 -13.86 2.80
CA GLY A 87 -4.43 -12.43 2.62
C GLY A 87 -3.64 -11.57 3.62
N ALA A 88 -3.62 -11.96 4.89
CA ALA A 88 -2.85 -11.32 5.95
C ALA A 88 -1.34 -11.34 5.67
N PHE A 89 -0.80 -12.47 5.20
CA PHE A 89 0.59 -12.58 4.79
C PHE A 89 0.90 -11.67 3.60
N LEU A 90 0.08 -11.71 2.54
CA LEU A 90 0.29 -10.93 1.31
C LEU A 90 0.23 -9.42 1.55
N VAL A 91 -0.62 -8.96 2.48
CA VAL A 91 -0.70 -7.53 2.82
C VAL A 91 0.33 -7.14 3.88
N GLY A 92 0.59 -7.99 4.87
CA GLY A 92 1.34 -7.62 6.06
C GLY A 92 2.82 -7.96 6.03
N PHE A 93 3.25 -8.90 5.18
CA PHE A 93 4.63 -9.41 5.21
C PHE A 93 5.25 -9.61 3.82
N ALA A 94 4.44 -9.89 2.79
CA ALA A 94 4.96 -10.11 1.44
C ALA A 94 5.54 -8.82 0.83
N SER A 95 6.63 -8.99 0.08
CA SER A 95 7.24 -7.97 -0.77
C SER A 95 7.04 -8.26 -2.26
N ASN A 96 7.55 -7.36 -3.11
CA ASN A 96 7.69 -7.64 -4.52
C ASN A 96 8.87 -8.60 -4.81
N LEU A 97 9.09 -8.94 -6.08
CA LEU A 97 10.09 -9.90 -6.51
C LEU A 97 11.49 -9.29 -6.72
N PHE A 98 11.72 -8.04 -6.31
CA PHE A 98 13.00 -7.37 -6.54
C PHE A 98 14.15 -8.08 -5.83
N THR A 99 14.06 -8.24 -4.51
CA THR A 99 15.08 -8.88 -3.68
C THR A 99 15.40 -10.32 -4.11
N PRO A 100 14.42 -11.25 -4.22
CA PRO A 100 14.72 -12.61 -4.70
C PRO A 100 15.18 -12.61 -6.16
N GLY A 101 14.65 -11.74 -7.02
CA GLY A 101 15.02 -11.64 -8.42
C GLY A 101 16.48 -11.21 -8.61
N LYS A 102 16.89 -10.11 -7.96
CA LYS A 102 18.26 -9.59 -8.00
C LYS A 102 19.27 -10.63 -7.47
N TYR A 103 18.95 -11.30 -6.35
CA TYR A 103 19.80 -12.37 -5.81
C TYR A 103 19.94 -13.56 -6.76
N LEU A 104 18.84 -14.08 -7.32
CA LEU A 104 18.86 -15.23 -8.22
C LEU A 104 19.56 -14.88 -9.54
N LEU A 105 19.24 -13.73 -10.14
CA LEU A 105 19.87 -13.27 -11.38
C LEU A 105 21.37 -13.06 -11.19
N GLY A 106 21.81 -12.50 -10.05
CA GLY A 106 23.23 -12.32 -9.74
C GLY A 106 24.06 -13.62 -9.66
N LYS A 107 23.41 -14.80 -9.56
CA LYS A 107 24.10 -16.10 -9.59
C LYS A 107 24.14 -16.77 -10.97
N LEU A 108 23.43 -16.22 -11.96
CA LEU A 108 23.33 -16.84 -13.29
C LEU A 108 24.39 -16.27 -14.25
N PRO A 109 25.03 -17.10 -15.10
CA PRO A 109 25.99 -16.63 -16.11
C PRO A 109 25.42 -15.61 -17.11
N LEU A 110 24.11 -15.64 -17.36
CA LEU A 110 23.37 -14.67 -18.19
C LEU A 110 22.55 -13.68 -17.35
N GLY A 111 22.86 -13.58 -16.07
CA GLY A 111 22.13 -12.81 -15.07
C GLY A 111 21.97 -11.35 -15.45
N GLU A 112 23.08 -10.68 -15.79
CA GLU A 112 23.09 -9.26 -16.15
C GLU A 112 22.23 -8.96 -17.38
N SER A 113 22.33 -9.78 -18.42
CA SER A 113 21.53 -9.62 -19.63
C SER A 113 20.03 -9.80 -19.34
N LEU A 114 19.67 -10.76 -18.50
CA LEU A 114 18.28 -10.97 -18.08
C LEU A 114 17.80 -9.83 -17.17
N ALA A 115 18.64 -9.35 -16.26
CA ALA A 115 18.29 -8.28 -15.34
C ALA A 115 18.02 -6.95 -16.07
N GLY A 116 18.78 -6.63 -17.12
CA GLY A 116 18.48 -5.51 -18.01
C GLY A 116 17.08 -5.59 -18.64
N VAL A 117 16.59 -6.80 -18.98
CA VAL A 117 15.21 -7.01 -19.47
C VAL A 117 14.18 -6.74 -18.38
N PHE A 118 14.50 -7.07 -17.13
CA PHE A 118 13.63 -6.85 -15.97
C PHE A 118 13.72 -5.44 -15.38
N GLY A 119 14.61 -4.58 -15.88
CA GLY A 119 14.90 -3.27 -15.29
C GLY A 119 15.53 -3.40 -13.89
N VAL A 120 16.18 -4.52 -13.62
CA VAL A 120 16.87 -4.80 -12.35
C VAL A 120 18.35 -4.55 -12.57
N GLU A 121 18.93 -3.64 -11.80
CA GLU A 121 20.37 -3.42 -11.84
C GLU A 121 21.09 -4.51 -11.04
N THR A 122 21.95 -5.27 -11.71
CA THR A 122 22.75 -6.38 -11.12
C THR A 122 24.20 -6.02 -10.84
N THR A 123 24.65 -4.83 -11.22
CA THR A 123 25.99 -4.31 -10.91
C THR A 123 26.11 -3.95 -9.43
N GLY A 124 27.26 -4.25 -8.80
CA GLY A 124 27.55 -3.88 -7.40
C GLY A 124 27.46 -5.01 -6.36
N GLU A 125 27.40 -4.61 -5.08
CA GLU A 125 27.64 -5.40 -3.87
C GLU A 125 26.63 -6.54 -3.60
N PHE A 126 25.51 -6.59 -4.33
CA PHE A 126 24.40 -7.53 -4.11
C PHE A 126 24.52 -8.90 -4.78
N GLN A 127 25.72 -9.31 -5.20
CA GLN A 127 25.98 -10.74 -5.39
C GLN A 127 26.00 -11.50 -4.05
N SER A 128 25.97 -10.77 -2.93
CA SER A 128 25.88 -11.28 -1.56
C SER A 128 24.65 -10.71 -0.84
N LEU A 129 24.07 -11.49 0.08
CA LEU A 129 22.99 -11.02 0.96
C LEU A 129 23.47 -9.95 1.97
N ALA A 130 24.78 -9.80 2.13
CA ALA A 130 25.39 -8.83 3.05
C ALA A 130 25.33 -7.38 2.55
N ALA A 131 25.02 -7.16 1.27
CA ALA A 131 24.83 -5.84 0.69
C ALA A 131 23.34 -5.46 0.57
N PHE A 132 22.49 -6.11 1.36
CA PHE A 132 21.07 -5.80 1.41
C PHE A 132 20.86 -4.32 1.72
N ASP A 133 19.93 -3.69 1.00
CA ASP A 133 19.51 -2.31 1.23
C ASP A 133 18.00 -2.28 1.13
N TYR A 134 17.43 -1.96 2.27
CA TYR A 134 16.02 -1.78 2.56
C TYR A 134 15.24 -0.97 1.49
N TRP A 135 15.85 0.07 0.92
CA TRP A 135 15.20 1.05 0.04
C TRP A 135 15.01 0.58 -1.40
N ASN A 136 15.85 -0.35 -1.88
CA ASN A 136 15.87 -0.70 -3.30
C ASN A 136 14.57 -1.34 -3.79
N ALA A 137 13.90 -2.12 -2.93
CA ALA A 137 12.68 -2.81 -3.30
C ALA A 137 11.49 -1.86 -3.48
N SER A 138 11.53 -0.61 -2.99
CA SER A 138 10.42 0.35 -3.10
C SER A 138 10.53 1.33 -4.27
N ARG A 139 11.60 1.23 -5.10
CA ARG A 139 11.92 2.19 -6.18
C ARG A 139 12.24 1.48 -7.51
N VAL A 140 11.53 0.40 -7.80
CA VAL A 140 11.77 -0.44 -9.00
C VAL A 140 11.32 0.24 -10.29
N ILE A 141 10.25 1.05 -10.24
CA ILE A 141 9.77 1.78 -11.41
C ILE A 141 10.46 3.15 -11.44
N PRO A 142 11.23 3.49 -12.49
CA PRO A 142 12.00 4.73 -12.54
C PRO A 142 11.15 5.97 -12.30
N VAL A 143 11.70 6.93 -11.55
CA VAL A 143 11.06 8.24 -11.27
C VAL A 143 9.71 8.09 -10.55
N THR A 144 9.49 6.99 -9.83
CA THR A 144 8.32 6.77 -8.99
C THR A 144 8.71 6.07 -7.69
N ILE A 145 7.80 6.10 -6.71
CA ILE A 145 7.84 5.23 -5.55
C ILE A 145 6.75 4.16 -5.72
N ASN A 146 7.08 2.91 -5.45
CA ASN A 146 6.21 1.76 -5.61
C ASN A 146 6.35 0.78 -4.44
N GLU A 147 6.10 1.33 -3.25
CA GLU A 147 6.11 0.65 -1.97
C GLU A 147 5.00 -0.40 -1.83
N PHE A 148 5.25 -1.34 -0.93
CA PHE A 148 4.29 -2.33 -0.44
C PHE A 148 4.15 -2.15 1.09
N PRO A 149 3.09 -2.64 1.72
CA PRO A 149 2.79 -2.23 3.10
C PRO A 149 3.92 -2.50 4.08
N LEU A 150 4.58 -3.67 4.03
CA LEU A 150 5.66 -3.99 4.97
C LEU A 150 6.77 -2.92 4.96
N PHE A 151 7.21 -2.48 3.78
CA PHE A 151 8.15 -1.37 3.63
C PHE A 151 7.62 -0.11 4.34
N ALA A 152 6.42 0.35 3.98
CA ALA A 152 5.97 1.65 4.47
C ALA A 152 5.70 1.65 6.00
N TRP A 153 5.29 0.50 6.58
CA TRP A 153 5.14 0.36 8.02
C TRP A 153 6.48 0.25 8.76
N TYR A 154 7.49 -0.41 8.18
CA TYR A 154 8.85 -0.44 8.72
C TYR A 154 9.53 0.93 8.69
N ASN A 155 9.23 1.74 7.67
CA ASN A 155 9.72 3.11 7.62
C ASN A 155 9.15 4.01 8.76
N GLY A 156 8.10 3.57 9.47
CA GLY A 156 7.50 4.33 10.56
C GLY A 156 6.54 5.42 10.11
N ASP A 157 6.06 5.33 8.87
CA ASP A 157 5.32 6.39 8.22
C ASP A 157 3.81 6.32 8.45
N LEU A 158 3.27 7.31 9.18
CA LEU A 158 1.83 7.63 9.14
C LEU A 158 1.48 8.41 7.86
N HIS A 159 1.98 7.95 6.72
CA HIS A 159 1.58 8.49 5.43
C HIS A 159 0.10 8.20 5.18
N ALA A 160 -0.58 9.13 4.52
CA ALA A 160 -2.02 9.05 4.50
C ALA A 160 -2.56 7.95 3.56
N HIS A 161 -1.79 7.58 2.54
CA HIS A 161 -2.10 6.41 1.73
C HIS A 161 -2.02 5.11 2.55
N MET A 162 -1.19 5.05 3.60
CA MET A 162 -1.17 3.93 4.56
C MET A 162 -2.43 3.90 5.42
N MET A 163 -2.76 5.02 6.06
CA MET A 163 -3.92 5.14 6.94
C MET A 163 -5.26 4.97 6.20
N SER A 164 -5.29 5.17 4.87
CA SER A 164 -6.49 4.95 4.07
C SER A 164 -6.84 3.48 3.83
N THR A 165 -5.86 2.58 3.90
CA THR A 165 -6.03 1.18 3.48
C THR A 165 -7.07 0.40 4.29
N PRO A 166 -7.24 0.55 5.63
CA PRO A 166 -8.28 -0.17 6.35
C PRO A 166 -9.70 0.21 5.91
N PHE A 167 -9.93 1.48 5.55
CA PHE A 167 -11.23 1.94 5.06
C PHE A 167 -11.53 1.40 3.66
N LEU A 168 -10.50 1.26 2.81
CA LEU A 168 -10.65 0.57 1.52
C LEU A 168 -11.09 -0.90 1.73
N VAL A 169 -10.53 -1.58 2.73
CA VAL A 169 -10.95 -2.96 3.07
C VAL A 169 -12.40 -3.01 3.53
N VAL A 170 -12.88 -2.01 4.29
CA VAL A 170 -14.30 -1.89 4.66
C VAL A 170 -15.19 -1.73 3.43
N VAL A 171 -14.80 -0.90 2.45
CA VAL A 171 -15.53 -0.76 1.18
C VAL A 171 -15.64 -2.11 0.46
N VAL A 172 -14.53 -2.85 0.35
CA VAL A 172 -14.53 -4.19 -0.26
C VAL A 172 -15.41 -5.16 0.51
N GLY A 173 -15.36 -5.14 1.85
CA GLY A 173 -16.19 -5.99 2.71
C GLY A 173 -17.69 -5.71 2.57
N LEU A 174 -18.09 -4.44 2.48
CA LEU A 174 -19.49 -4.06 2.24
C LEU A 174 -19.98 -4.52 0.86
N LEU A 175 -19.16 -4.35 -0.18
CA LEU A 175 -19.48 -4.82 -1.53
C LEU A 175 -19.52 -6.35 -1.59
N ALA A 176 -18.63 -7.05 -0.89
CA ALA A 176 -18.65 -8.50 -0.76
C ALA A 176 -19.93 -8.98 -0.06
N GLY A 177 -20.36 -8.29 1.00
CA GLY A 177 -21.63 -8.59 1.68
C GLY A 177 -22.85 -8.37 0.79
N LEU A 178 -22.86 -7.30 -0.03
CA LEU A 178 -23.91 -7.09 -1.02
C LEU A 178 -23.92 -8.15 -2.13
N TYR A 179 -22.75 -8.68 -2.48
CA TYR A 179 -22.62 -9.79 -3.42
C TYR A 179 -23.17 -11.09 -2.85
N VAL A 180 -22.78 -11.43 -1.61
CA VAL A 180 -23.21 -12.65 -0.91
C VAL A 180 -24.72 -12.67 -0.72
N ASP A 181 -25.29 -11.57 -0.21
CA ASP A 181 -26.73 -11.49 0.06
C ASP A 181 -27.57 -11.29 -1.21
N GLY A 182 -26.95 -10.86 -2.32
CA GLY A 182 -27.60 -10.70 -3.62
C GLY A 182 -28.95 -9.97 -3.58
N THR A 183 -30.01 -10.64 -4.04
CA THR A 183 -31.39 -10.11 -4.00
C THR A 183 -32.14 -10.41 -2.71
N ASP A 184 -31.60 -11.27 -1.84
CA ASP A 184 -32.24 -11.62 -0.56
C ASP A 184 -32.30 -10.40 0.37
N ARG A 185 -31.33 -9.49 0.23
CA ARG A 185 -31.36 -8.20 0.91
C ARG A 185 -32.40 -7.26 0.27
N PRO A 186 -33.33 -6.68 1.07
CA PRO A 186 -34.30 -5.71 0.58
C PRO A 186 -33.64 -4.56 -0.18
N LEU A 187 -34.27 -4.14 -1.28
CA LEU A 187 -33.78 -3.05 -2.13
C LEU A 187 -33.38 -1.80 -1.32
N ARG A 188 -34.22 -1.39 -0.36
CA ARG A 188 -33.96 -0.22 0.48
C ARG A 188 -32.65 -0.33 1.25
N GLN A 189 -32.32 -1.52 1.75
CA GLN A 189 -31.07 -1.75 2.47
C GLN A 189 -29.87 -1.76 1.52
N ARG A 190 -30.00 -2.37 0.34
CA ARG A 190 -28.96 -2.31 -0.69
C ARG A 190 -28.68 -0.87 -1.12
N ALA A 191 -29.73 -0.10 -1.39
CA ALA A 191 -29.64 1.33 -1.72
C ALA A 191 -29.06 2.15 -0.57
N ALA A 192 -29.39 1.86 0.69
CA ALA A 192 -28.82 2.54 1.85
C ALA A 192 -27.31 2.28 2.00
N VAL A 193 -26.83 1.06 1.72
CA VAL A 193 -25.40 0.77 1.68
C VAL A 193 -24.74 1.52 0.53
N VAL A 194 -25.28 1.39 -0.69
CA VAL A 194 -24.64 1.96 -1.89
C VAL A 194 -24.69 3.49 -1.94
N PHE A 195 -25.80 4.12 -1.57
CA PHE A 195 -25.98 5.58 -1.67
C PHE A 195 -25.97 6.30 -0.32
N GLY A 196 -25.77 5.58 0.79
CA GLY A 196 -25.64 6.16 2.13
C GLY A 196 -24.28 5.88 2.76
N VAL A 197 -23.94 4.60 2.97
CA VAL A 197 -22.70 4.19 3.66
C VAL A 197 -21.46 4.35 2.77
N LEU A 198 -21.48 3.85 1.54
CA LEU A 198 -20.32 3.95 0.63
C LEU A 198 -19.93 5.39 0.30
N PRO A 199 -20.86 6.35 0.09
CA PRO A 199 -20.48 7.75 -0.09
C PRO A 199 -19.86 8.38 1.15
N ALA A 200 -20.33 8.05 2.35
CA ALA A 200 -19.70 8.52 3.59
C ALA A 200 -18.25 7.99 3.72
N LEU A 201 -18.03 6.71 3.38
CA LEU A 201 -16.69 6.13 3.32
C LEU A 201 -15.82 6.75 2.22
N ALA A 202 -16.41 7.09 1.06
CA ALA A 202 -15.71 7.84 0.02
C ALA A 202 -15.29 9.22 0.54
N GLY A 203 -16.19 9.94 1.21
CA GLY A 203 -15.87 11.22 1.87
C GLY A 203 -14.73 11.08 2.89
N LEU A 204 -14.77 10.06 3.75
CA LEU A 204 -13.69 9.77 4.68
C LEU A 204 -12.35 9.49 3.97
N LEU A 205 -12.38 8.69 2.90
CA LEU A 205 -11.20 8.42 2.08
C LEU A 205 -10.71 9.68 1.37
N ALA A 206 -11.58 10.61 0.97
CA ALA A 206 -11.16 11.87 0.35
C ALA A 206 -10.27 12.70 1.30
N VAL A 207 -10.65 12.76 2.58
CA VAL A 207 -9.93 13.53 3.63
C VAL A 207 -8.69 12.78 4.13
N THR A 208 -8.74 11.45 4.20
CA THR A 208 -7.61 10.61 4.65
C THR A 208 -6.57 10.43 3.55
N ASN A 209 -6.98 10.15 2.32
CA ASN A 209 -6.10 10.03 1.16
C ASN A 209 -6.93 10.23 -0.11
N THR A 210 -6.91 11.45 -0.64
CA THR A 210 -7.70 11.84 -1.80
C THR A 210 -7.51 10.93 -3.01
N TRP A 211 -6.35 10.28 -3.13
CA TRP A 211 -6.04 9.34 -4.21
C TRP A 211 -6.81 8.01 -4.12
N SER A 212 -7.38 7.69 -2.96
CA SER A 212 -8.24 6.52 -2.75
C SER A 212 -9.72 6.81 -3.03
N PHE A 213 -10.10 8.09 -3.12
CA PHE A 213 -11.49 8.49 -3.35
C PHE A 213 -12.07 7.92 -4.66
N PRO A 214 -11.41 8.03 -5.84
CA PRO A 214 -11.96 7.50 -7.09
C PRO A 214 -12.15 5.97 -7.07
N THR A 215 -11.32 5.26 -6.32
CA THR A 215 -11.36 3.79 -6.23
C THR A 215 -12.67 3.28 -5.66
N VAL A 216 -13.33 4.02 -4.77
CA VAL A 216 -14.65 3.64 -4.24
C VAL A 216 -15.68 3.57 -5.36
N GLY A 217 -15.74 4.60 -6.20
CA GLY A 217 -16.65 4.66 -7.35
C GLY A 217 -16.34 3.56 -8.37
N GLY A 218 -15.05 3.31 -8.65
CA GLY A 218 -14.61 2.23 -9.52
C GLY A 218 -15.00 0.85 -9.00
N LEU A 219 -14.76 0.57 -7.72
CA LEU A 219 -15.16 -0.68 -7.07
C LEU A 219 -16.68 -0.89 -7.11
N VAL A 220 -17.47 0.15 -6.86
CA VAL A 220 -18.95 0.10 -7.00
C VAL A 220 -19.32 -0.24 -8.44
N ALA A 221 -18.74 0.43 -9.42
CA ALA A 221 -19.05 0.19 -10.83
C ALA A 221 -18.69 -1.25 -11.25
N VAL A 222 -17.51 -1.76 -10.89
CA VAL A 222 -17.12 -3.14 -11.21
C VAL A 222 -18.01 -4.15 -10.45
N ALA A 223 -18.26 -3.94 -9.16
CA ALA A 223 -19.11 -4.83 -8.37
C ALA A 223 -20.54 -4.92 -8.91
N LEU A 224 -21.17 -3.79 -9.26
CA LEU A 224 -22.52 -3.76 -9.82
C LEU A 224 -22.59 -4.29 -11.26
N THR A 225 -21.47 -4.23 -12.01
CA THR A 225 -21.41 -4.78 -13.38
C THR A 225 -21.29 -6.31 -13.37
N ILE A 226 -20.43 -6.84 -12.51
CA ILE A 226 -20.02 -8.25 -12.52
C ILE A 226 -20.89 -9.11 -11.58
N ALA A 227 -21.28 -8.58 -10.43
CA ALA A 227 -21.51 -9.41 -9.26
C ALA A 227 -22.82 -9.10 -8.52
N VAL A 228 -23.15 -7.81 -8.36
CA VAL A 228 -24.23 -7.37 -7.49
C VAL A 228 -25.42 -6.91 -8.33
N PRO A 229 -26.63 -7.49 -8.14
CA PRO A 229 -27.81 -7.01 -8.85
C PRO A 229 -28.06 -5.52 -8.51
N PRO A 230 -28.32 -4.67 -9.52
CA PRO A 230 -28.30 -3.22 -9.33
C PRO A 230 -29.32 -2.77 -8.26
N PRO A 231 -28.93 -1.86 -7.34
CA PRO A 231 -29.76 -1.42 -6.22
C PRO A 231 -30.86 -0.41 -6.62
N ILE A 232 -30.97 -0.04 -7.90
CA ILE A 232 -31.96 0.92 -8.41
C ILE A 232 -32.99 0.20 -9.31
N PRO A 233 -34.29 0.17 -8.96
CA PRO A 233 -35.33 -0.52 -9.73
C PRO A 233 -35.55 0.00 -11.14
N GLY A 234 -35.36 1.31 -11.37
CA GLY A 234 -35.53 1.96 -12.68
C GLY A 234 -34.57 1.44 -13.76
N PHE A 235 -33.45 0.86 -13.36
CA PHE A 235 -32.49 0.23 -14.27
C PHE A 235 -32.78 -1.25 -14.56
N SER A 236 -33.64 -1.90 -13.76
CA SER A 236 -34.19 -3.21 -14.13
C SER A 236 -35.06 -3.14 -15.39
N GLY A 237 -35.53 -1.95 -15.81
CA GLY A 237 -36.25 -1.75 -17.08
C GLY A 237 -35.33 -1.64 -18.30
N PHE A 238 -34.07 -1.24 -18.12
CA PHE A 238 -33.01 -1.26 -19.16
C PHE A 238 -32.26 -2.60 -19.20
N ALA A 239 -32.20 -3.30 -18.07
CA ALA A 239 -31.60 -4.62 -17.92
C ALA A 239 -32.60 -5.79 -18.05
N ARG A 240 -33.91 -5.53 -18.07
CA ARG A 240 -34.91 -6.50 -18.52
C ARG A 240 -34.79 -6.59 -20.03
N SER A 241 -34.61 -7.80 -20.53
CA SER A 241 -34.84 -8.04 -21.94
C SER A 241 -36.28 -7.61 -22.24
N ARG A 242 -36.43 -6.59 -23.08
CA ARG A 242 -37.64 -6.56 -23.90
C ARG A 242 -37.50 -7.75 -24.85
N GLU A 243 -38.58 -8.48 -25.12
CA GLU A 243 -38.56 -9.50 -26.18
C GLU A 243 -37.90 -8.89 -27.43
N GLY A 244 -36.79 -9.48 -27.88
CA GLY A 244 -36.00 -9.01 -29.03
C GLY A 244 -34.78 -8.12 -28.74
N SER A 245 -34.46 -7.75 -27.48
CA SER A 245 -33.22 -7.01 -27.18
C SER A 245 -31.97 -7.90 -27.29
N SER A 246 -30.93 -7.44 -27.98
CA SER A 246 -29.65 -8.15 -28.05
C SER A 246 -28.92 -8.16 -26.69
N GLY A 247 -28.15 -9.21 -26.41
CA GLY A 247 -27.35 -9.31 -25.17
C GLY A 247 -26.41 -8.12 -24.96
N ALA A 248 -25.90 -7.53 -26.04
CA ALA A 248 -25.08 -6.32 -26.00
C ALA A 248 -25.83 -5.09 -25.45
N ALA A 249 -27.12 -4.93 -25.76
CA ALA A 249 -27.92 -3.81 -25.27
C ALA A 249 -28.22 -3.93 -23.77
N VAL A 250 -28.52 -5.13 -23.28
CA VAL A 250 -28.73 -5.42 -21.86
C VAL A 250 -27.44 -5.17 -21.07
N LEU A 251 -26.31 -5.64 -21.58
CA LEU A 251 -24.99 -5.45 -20.97
C LEU A 251 -24.58 -3.97 -20.93
N GLY A 252 -24.79 -3.25 -22.04
CA GLY A 252 -24.56 -1.80 -22.11
C GLY A 252 -25.42 -1.03 -21.09
N GLY A 253 -26.68 -1.42 -20.91
CA GLY A 253 -27.56 -0.86 -19.89
C GLY A 253 -27.06 -1.10 -18.45
N ARG A 254 -26.59 -2.32 -18.14
CA ARG A 254 -25.99 -2.65 -16.83
C ARG A 254 -24.72 -1.84 -16.56
N LEU A 255 -23.85 -1.73 -17.56
CA LEU A 255 -22.63 -0.94 -17.50
C LEU A 255 -22.91 0.53 -17.20
N LEU A 256 -23.82 1.14 -17.95
CA LEU A 256 -24.20 2.55 -17.73
C LEU A 256 -24.81 2.75 -16.34
N ALA A 257 -25.63 1.82 -15.86
CA ALA A 257 -26.20 1.88 -14.51
C ALA A 257 -25.12 1.80 -13.42
N ALA A 258 -24.17 0.89 -13.59
CA ALA A 258 -23.08 0.67 -12.65
C ALA A 258 -22.12 1.86 -12.61
N LEU A 259 -21.75 2.40 -13.78
CA LEU A 259 -20.96 3.63 -13.89
C LEU A 259 -21.70 4.83 -13.28
N GLY A 260 -22.98 5.01 -13.60
CA GLY A 260 -23.81 6.07 -13.02
C GLY A 260 -23.93 5.96 -11.50
N SER A 261 -24.02 4.74 -10.97
CA SER A 261 -24.02 4.51 -9.52
C SER A 261 -22.67 4.84 -8.89
N GLY A 262 -21.55 4.42 -9.51
CA GLY A 262 -20.21 4.78 -9.06
C GLY A 262 -20.00 6.29 -9.02
N VAL A 263 -20.43 7.00 -10.08
CA VAL A 263 -20.39 8.48 -10.14
C VAL A 263 -21.26 9.10 -9.05
N ALA A 264 -22.49 8.61 -8.84
CA ALA A 264 -23.36 9.12 -7.79
C ALA A 264 -22.74 8.92 -6.38
N VAL A 265 -22.08 7.80 -6.14
CA VAL A 265 -21.34 7.56 -4.89
C VAL A 265 -20.25 8.59 -4.67
N LEU A 266 -19.46 8.88 -5.71
CA LEU A 266 -18.41 9.90 -5.63
C LEU A 266 -19.02 11.29 -5.42
N LEU A 267 -20.05 11.68 -6.15
CA LEU A 267 -20.69 13.00 -6.00
C LEU A 267 -21.22 13.22 -4.59
N VAL A 268 -21.91 12.23 -4.01
CA VAL A 268 -22.38 12.31 -2.61
C VAL A 268 -21.19 12.26 -1.63
N GLY A 269 -20.12 11.56 -1.96
CA GLY A 269 -18.87 11.57 -1.20
C GLY A 269 -18.19 12.95 -1.18
N VAL A 270 -18.24 13.71 -2.29
CA VAL A 270 -17.78 15.11 -2.33
C VAL A 270 -18.60 15.96 -1.36
N VAL A 271 -19.93 15.77 -1.32
CA VAL A 271 -20.79 16.50 -0.38
C VAL A 271 -20.39 16.21 1.07
N TRP A 272 -20.14 14.93 1.41
CA TRP A 272 -19.67 14.53 2.74
C TRP A 272 -18.31 15.14 3.12
N SER A 273 -17.44 15.35 2.14
CA SER A 273 -16.10 15.90 2.33
C SER A 273 -15.99 17.38 1.95
N LEU A 274 -17.12 18.07 1.72
CA LEU A 274 -17.15 19.44 1.22
C LEU A 274 -16.35 20.42 2.09
N PRO A 275 -16.41 20.39 3.44
CA PRO A 275 -15.61 21.28 4.27
C PRO A 275 -14.10 21.14 4.00
N PHE A 276 -13.62 19.91 3.78
CA PHE A 276 -12.21 19.66 3.45
C PHE A 276 -11.83 20.25 2.09
N TRP A 277 -12.66 20.06 1.07
CA TRP A 277 -12.43 20.63 -0.27
C TRP A 277 -12.47 22.16 -0.30
N LEU A 278 -13.32 22.76 0.53
CA LEU A 278 -13.39 24.22 0.65
C LEU A 278 -12.19 24.77 1.42
N ALA A 279 -11.75 24.07 2.47
CA ALA A 279 -10.68 24.54 3.34
C ALA A 279 -9.28 24.36 2.75
N ILE A 280 -9.03 23.23 2.07
CA ILE A 280 -7.83 23.06 1.25
C ILE A 280 -7.98 23.86 -0.06
N GLY A 281 -9.16 24.38 -0.36
CA GLY A 281 -9.48 25.00 -1.63
C GLY A 281 -9.50 23.95 -2.75
N VAL A 282 -10.32 24.19 -3.76
CA VAL A 282 -10.37 23.40 -5.00
C VAL A 282 -9.05 23.53 -5.82
N GLY A 283 -7.95 23.96 -5.18
CA GLY A 283 -6.62 24.18 -5.73
C GLY A 283 -5.47 24.36 -4.70
N GLY A 284 -5.60 23.95 -3.43
CA GLY A 284 -4.51 24.07 -2.42
C GLY A 284 -3.50 22.93 -2.37
N GLY A 285 -3.49 22.05 -3.37
CA GLY A 285 -2.21 21.60 -3.91
C GLY A 285 -1.77 22.66 -4.90
N GLY A 286 -0.98 23.65 -4.44
CA GLY A 286 -0.81 24.97 -5.04
C GLY A 286 -1.06 25.05 -6.54
N GLY A 287 -2.19 25.65 -6.97
CA GLY A 287 -2.39 26.28 -8.28
C GLY A 287 -2.04 25.52 -9.58
N GLY A 288 -1.64 24.25 -9.53
CA GLY A 288 -0.90 23.59 -10.62
C GLY A 288 -1.24 22.12 -10.86
N ASN A 289 -2.14 21.55 -10.04
CA ASN A 289 -2.53 20.15 -10.21
C ASN A 289 -3.45 19.98 -11.43
N THR A 290 -2.91 19.42 -12.50
CA THR A 290 -3.65 19.19 -13.76
C THR A 290 -3.70 17.72 -14.09
N LEU A 291 -4.77 17.31 -14.79
CA LEU A 291 -4.86 15.94 -15.27
C LEU A 291 -3.90 15.76 -16.45
N GLY A 292 -2.90 14.92 -16.26
CA GLY A 292 -1.95 14.51 -17.29
C GLY A 292 -2.39 13.21 -17.96
N PHE A 293 -2.01 13.06 -19.23
CA PHE A 293 -2.35 11.90 -20.05
C PHE A 293 -1.11 11.34 -20.74
N LEU A 294 -1.09 10.02 -20.94
CA LEU A 294 -0.03 9.30 -21.66
C LEU A 294 1.39 9.61 -21.12
N PRO A 295 1.65 9.41 -19.82
CA PRO A 295 2.99 9.56 -19.26
C PRO A 295 3.94 8.48 -19.80
N ASP A 296 5.22 8.56 -19.41
CA ASP A 296 6.14 7.45 -19.58
C ASP A 296 5.62 6.21 -18.83
N ARG A 297 5.49 5.12 -19.59
CA ARG A 297 4.84 3.87 -19.16
C ARG A 297 5.84 2.88 -18.61
N SER A 298 5.37 2.04 -17.69
CA SER A 298 6.21 1.00 -17.08
C SER A 298 6.63 -0.04 -18.10
N GLY A 299 7.91 -0.42 -18.07
CA GLY A 299 8.40 -1.57 -18.81
C GLY A 299 7.78 -2.89 -18.32
N MET A 300 7.69 -3.89 -19.20
CA MET A 300 7.21 -5.24 -18.83
C MET A 300 8.00 -5.83 -17.65
N GLY A 301 9.33 -5.67 -17.71
CA GLY A 301 10.26 -6.16 -16.70
C GLY A 301 9.90 -5.70 -15.29
N VAL A 302 9.83 -4.39 -15.09
CA VAL A 302 9.54 -3.79 -13.79
C VAL A 302 8.12 -4.13 -13.30
N LEU A 303 7.13 -4.23 -14.20
CA LEU A 303 5.77 -4.66 -13.82
C LEU A 303 5.75 -6.11 -13.30
N LEU A 304 6.53 -7.00 -13.92
CA LEU A 304 6.68 -8.37 -13.46
C LEU A 304 7.45 -8.45 -12.14
N VAL A 305 8.41 -7.56 -11.90
CA VAL A 305 9.08 -7.49 -10.59
C VAL A 305 8.11 -7.03 -9.51
N VAL A 306 7.35 -5.96 -9.77
CA VAL A 306 6.45 -5.33 -8.79
C VAL A 306 5.21 -6.19 -8.50
N HIS A 307 4.58 -6.77 -9.51
CA HIS A 307 3.30 -7.47 -9.38
C HIS A 307 3.37 -8.96 -9.70
N GLY A 308 4.54 -9.52 -10.05
CA GLY A 308 4.66 -10.87 -10.63
C GLY A 308 4.06 -11.99 -9.80
N ALA A 309 4.21 -11.95 -8.47
CA ALA A 309 3.59 -12.94 -7.59
C ALA A 309 2.05 -12.91 -7.69
N PHE A 310 1.44 -11.72 -7.63
CA PHE A 310 -0.01 -11.57 -7.78
C PHE A 310 -0.48 -11.88 -9.19
N LEU A 311 0.30 -11.53 -10.22
CA LEU A 311 0.01 -11.86 -11.61
C LEU A 311 -0.01 -13.36 -11.82
N LEU A 312 0.99 -14.09 -11.30
CA LEU A 312 1.03 -15.55 -11.36
C LEU A 312 -0.24 -16.15 -10.74
N VAL A 313 -0.61 -15.73 -9.54
CA VAL A 313 -1.82 -16.20 -8.84
C VAL A 313 -3.09 -15.88 -9.65
N SER A 314 -3.20 -14.66 -10.18
CA SER A 314 -4.34 -14.19 -10.98
C SER A 314 -4.47 -14.94 -12.31
N TRP A 315 -3.35 -15.23 -12.96
CA TRP A 315 -3.31 -15.94 -14.23
C TRP A 315 -3.59 -17.44 -14.06
N LEU A 316 -3.11 -18.06 -12.97
CA LEU A 316 -3.47 -19.43 -12.62
C LEU A 316 -4.97 -19.56 -12.33
N TYR A 317 -5.54 -18.60 -11.60
CA TYR A 317 -6.98 -18.49 -11.40
C TYR A 317 -7.71 -18.38 -12.75
N SER A 318 -7.25 -17.48 -13.62
CA SER A 318 -7.90 -17.22 -14.90
C SER A 318 -7.87 -18.44 -15.83
N TYR A 319 -6.70 -19.05 -15.97
CA TYR A 319 -6.51 -20.27 -16.74
C TYR A 319 -7.44 -21.40 -16.26
N ARG A 320 -7.59 -21.57 -14.95
CA ARG A 320 -8.42 -22.65 -14.38
C ARG A 320 -9.89 -22.54 -14.74
N HIS A 321 -10.41 -21.32 -14.85
CA HIS A 321 -11.80 -21.07 -15.24
C HIS A 321 -11.99 -21.07 -16.76
N LEU A 322 -10.98 -20.67 -17.54
CA LEU A 322 -11.08 -20.73 -19.00
C LEU A 322 -10.92 -22.14 -19.56
N LYS A 323 -10.13 -22.99 -18.90
CA LYS A 323 -9.79 -24.34 -19.39
C LYS A 323 -11.02 -25.18 -19.79
N PRO A 324 -12.12 -25.25 -19.00
CA PRO A 324 -13.30 -26.04 -19.38
C PRO A 324 -14.01 -25.54 -20.64
N HIS A 325 -13.93 -24.24 -20.92
CA HIS A 325 -14.57 -23.61 -22.09
C HIS A 325 -13.63 -23.53 -23.30
N ALA A 326 -12.33 -23.65 -23.08
CA ALA A 326 -11.32 -23.61 -24.11
C ALA A 326 -11.09 -25.01 -24.69
N GLY A 327 -11.78 -25.33 -25.80
CA GLY A 327 -11.55 -26.58 -26.55
C GLY A 327 -10.10 -26.76 -27.05
N GLN A 328 -9.27 -25.71 -27.00
CA GLN A 328 -7.83 -25.75 -27.30
C GLN A 328 -7.06 -24.79 -26.37
N PRO A 329 -6.58 -25.24 -25.20
CA PRO A 329 -5.85 -24.39 -24.24
C PRO A 329 -4.60 -23.73 -24.84
N LEU A 330 -3.99 -24.38 -25.83
CA LEU A 330 -2.86 -23.82 -26.58
C LEU A 330 -3.26 -22.53 -27.32
N ARG A 331 -4.45 -22.46 -27.94
CA ARG A 331 -4.90 -21.25 -28.65
C ARG A 331 -5.11 -20.07 -27.70
N VAL A 332 -5.66 -20.31 -26.52
CA VAL A 332 -5.85 -19.25 -25.51
C VAL A 332 -4.50 -18.72 -25.05
N VAL A 333 -3.57 -19.61 -24.73
CA VAL A 333 -2.19 -19.22 -24.36
C VAL A 333 -1.52 -18.46 -25.50
N THR A 334 -1.61 -18.93 -26.75
CA THR A 334 -1.04 -18.24 -27.92
C THR A 334 -1.64 -16.85 -28.12
N LEU A 335 -2.96 -16.70 -28.00
CA LEU A 335 -3.64 -15.41 -28.11
C LEU A 335 -3.18 -14.44 -27.01
N LEU A 336 -3.10 -14.90 -25.76
CA LEU A 336 -2.62 -14.11 -24.63
C LEU A 336 -1.17 -13.67 -24.83
N LEU A 337 -0.29 -14.58 -25.24
CA LEU A 337 1.11 -14.27 -25.55
C LEU A 337 1.21 -13.29 -26.73
N THR A 338 0.33 -13.38 -27.71
CA THR A 338 0.28 -12.44 -28.84
C THR A 338 -0.19 -11.06 -28.39
N ILE A 339 -1.22 -10.96 -27.55
CA ILE A 339 -1.66 -9.68 -26.96
C ILE A 339 -0.54 -9.05 -26.15
N VAL A 340 0.13 -9.84 -25.30
CA VAL A 340 1.29 -9.39 -24.52
C VAL A 340 2.41 -8.89 -25.45
N ALA A 341 2.76 -9.66 -26.49
CA ALA A 341 3.81 -9.26 -27.43
C ALA A 341 3.45 -7.96 -28.17
N LEU A 342 2.22 -7.85 -28.69
CA LEU A 342 1.75 -6.66 -29.41
C LEU A 342 1.74 -5.41 -28.53
N THR A 343 1.29 -5.55 -27.29
CA THR A 343 1.21 -4.42 -26.35
C THR A 343 2.58 -4.00 -25.85
N VAL A 344 3.53 -4.93 -25.68
CA VAL A 344 4.94 -4.59 -25.42
C VAL A 344 5.54 -3.82 -26.59
N VAL A 345 5.33 -4.28 -27.83
CA VAL A 345 5.79 -3.57 -29.05
C VAL A 345 5.14 -2.19 -29.17
N ALA A 346 3.88 -2.04 -28.77
CA ALA A 346 3.16 -0.76 -28.76
C ALA A 346 3.54 0.16 -27.58
N GLY A 347 4.53 -0.23 -26.76
CA GLY A 347 4.96 0.53 -25.58
C GLY A 347 3.92 0.59 -24.46
N ALA A 348 2.93 -0.31 -24.45
CA ALA A 348 1.88 -0.42 -23.43
C ALA A 348 1.90 -1.76 -22.65
N PRO A 349 3.01 -2.22 -22.05
CA PRO A 349 3.10 -3.53 -21.38
C PRO A 349 1.98 -3.82 -20.37
N ALA A 350 1.59 -2.82 -19.57
CA ALA A 350 0.52 -2.98 -18.58
C ALA A 350 -0.82 -3.38 -19.22
N VAL A 351 -1.11 -2.92 -20.43
CA VAL A 351 -2.29 -3.36 -21.18
C VAL A 351 -2.21 -4.86 -21.44
N GLY A 352 -1.07 -5.36 -21.92
CA GLY A 352 -0.87 -6.77 -22.19
C GLY A 352 -1.00 -7.68 -20.98
N VAL A 353 -0.61 -7.19 -19.81
CA VAL A 353 -0.58 -7.98 -18.57
C VAL A 353 -1.92 -7.94 -17.85
N PHE A 354 -2.55 -6.76 -17.73
CA PHE A 354 -3.70 -6.54 -16.87
C PHE A 354 -5.03 -6.51 -17.64
N VAL A 355 -5.10 -5.99 -18.87
CA VAL A 355 -6.36 -5.94 -19.62
C VAL A 355 -6.90 -7.33 -19.93
N PRO A 356 -6.08 -8.35 -20.26
CA PRO A 356 -6.60 -9.70 -20.38
C PRO A 356 -7.25 -10.25 -19.11
N LEU A 357 -6.83 -9.84 -17.90
CA LEU A 357 -7.52 -10.22 -16.66
C LEU A 357 -8.90 -9.55 -16.56
N ILE A 358 -9.01 -8.30 -17.02
CA ILE A 358 -10.30 -7.59 -17.14
C ILE A 358 -11.20 -8.30 -18.16
N LEU A 359 -10.69 -8.56 -19.37
CA LEU A 359 -11.42 -9.26 -20.43
C LEU A 359 -11.80 -10.68 -20.05
N PHE A 360 -10.97 -11.36 -19.25
CA PHE A 360 -11.30 -12.66 -18.67
C PHE A 360 -12.52 -12.57 -17.75
N GLY A 361 -12.58 -11.54 -16.89
CA GLY A 361 -13.76 -11.30 -16.06
C GLY A 361 -15.02 -11.07 -16.90
N TRP A 362 -14.90 -10.31 -17.99
CA TRP A 362 -15.97 -10.13 -18.98
C TRP A 362 -16.40 -11.43 -19.66
N LEU A 363 -15.43 -12.23 -20.09
CA LEU A 363 -15.70 -13.49 -20.78
C LEU A 363 -16.40 -14.48 -19.85
N LEU A 364 -16.04 -14.54 -18.57
CA LEU A 364 -16.76 -15.40 -17.63
C LEU A 364 -18.20 -14.96 -17.37
N LEU A 365 -18.49 -13.65 -17.41
CA LEU A 365 -19.87 -13.16 -17.38
C LEU A 365 -20.63 -13.58 -18.64
N ALA A 366 -20.01 -13.40 -19.80
CA ALA A 366 -20.62 -13.76 -21.07
C ALA A 366 -20.89 -15.27 -21.17
N LEU A 367 -19.95 -16.11 -20.73
CA LEU A 367 -20.10 -17.57 -20.73
C LEU A 367 -21.09 -18.08 -19.68
N GLY A 368 -21.23 -17.38 -18.55
CA GLY A 368 -22.26 -17.69 -17.56
C GLY A 368 -23.70 -17.40 -18.06
N ASP A 369 -23.86 -16.51 -19.03
CA ASP A 369 -25.15 -16.11 -19.61
C ASP A 369 -25.56 -16.96 -20.83
N VAL A 370 -24.67 -17.80 -21.36
CA VAL A 370 -24.85 -18.47 -22.67
C VAL A 370 -25.58 -19.83 -22.60
N ASP A 371 -25.62 -20.52 -21.45
CA ASP A 371 -26.34 -21.80 -21.37
C ASP A 371 -26.96 -22.03 -19.98
N GLY A 372 -27.99 -21.27 -19.62
CA GLY A 372 -28.90 -21.64 -18.52
C GLY A 372 -28.25 -21.95 -17.16
N VAL A 373 -27.00 -21.50 -16.92
CA VAL A 373 -26.31 -21.71 -15.65
C VAL A 373 -27.06 -20.86 -14.63
N PRO A 374 -27.71 -21.47 -13.62
CA PRO A 374 -28.49 -20.70 -12.68
C PRO A 374 -27.56 -19.69 -12.02
N THR A 375 -27.99 -18.42 -11.93
CA THR A 375 -27.67 -17.63 -10.74
C THR A 375 -27.99 -18.52 -9.57
N VAL A 376 -26.95 -19.04 -8.91
CA VAL A 376 -27.04 -19.99 -7.80
C VAL A 376 -27.80 -19.29 -6.68
N THR A 377 -29.13 -19.42 -6.74
CA THR A 377 -30.03 -19.21 -5.61
C THR A 377 -29.93 -20.50 -4.83
N LEU A 378 -28.90 -20.59 -3.98
CA LEU A 378 -28.95 -21.58 -2.92
C LEU A 378 -30.10 -21.16 -2.02
N GLY A 379 -31.22 -21.85 -2.14
CA GLY A 379 -32.32 -21.71 -1.20
C GLY A 379 -31.85 -22.00 0.23
N PRO A 380 -32.70 -21.76 1.24
CA PRO A 380 -32.36 -21.86 2.67
C PRO A 380 -31.91 -23.25 3.18
N ALA A 381 -31.75 -24.24 2.30
CA ALA A 381 -31.48 -25.64 2.62
C ALA A 381 -30.00 -25.98 2.90
N ALA A 382 -29.14 -24.99 3.14
CA ALA A 382 -27.75 -25.25 3.58
C ALA A 382 -27.62 -25.36 5.12
N ALA A 383 -28.74 -25.42 5.85
CA ALA A 383 -28.76 -25.49 7.31
C ALA A 383 -28.96 -26.91 7.90
N ASP A 384 -29.24 -27.94 7.09
CA ASP A 384 -29.60 -29.28 7.57
C ASP A 384 -28.81 -30.46 6.98
N GLY A 385 -27.75 -30.20 6.21
CA GLY A 385 -26.80 -31.25 5.80
C GLY A 385 -27.28 -32.18 4.68
N GLY A 386 -28.27 -31.78 3.87
CA GLY A 386 -28.66 -32.51 2.66
C GLY A 386 -27.68 -32.32 1.50
N THR A 387 -27.32 -33.41 0.82
CA THR A 387 -26.52 -33.40 -0.43
C THR A 387 -27.34 -32.79 -1.58
N PRO A 388 -26.80 -31.82 -2.33
CA PRO A 388 -27.47 -31.28 -3.52
C PRO A 388 -27.65 -32.38 -4.56
N THR A 389 -28.90 -32.64 -4.95
CA THR A 389 -29.26 -33.56 -6.04
C THR A 389 -29.89 -32.74 -7.16
N ASN A 390 -29.04 -32.21 -8.05
CA ASN A 390 -29.44 -31.86 -9.42
C ASN A 390 -28.28 -32.25 -10.35
N GLU A 391 -28.59 -33.14 -11.29
CA GLU A 391 -27.67 -33.93 -12.12
C GLU A 391 -27.15 -33.21 -13.38
N SER A 392 -27.17 -31.86 -13.43
CA SER A 392 -26.67 -31.10 -14.60
C SER A 392 -25.69 -29.97 -14.29
N ASP A 393 -25.20 -29.83 -13.06
CA ASP A 393 -24.50 -28.61 -12.65
C ASP A 393 -22.98 -28.78 -12.65
N ALA A 394 -22.27 -27.95 -13.41
CA ALA A 394 -20.86 -27.71 -13.17
C ALA A 394 -20.70 -27.34 -11.68
N PRO A 395 -19.81 -28.00 -10.92
CA PRO A 395 -19.69 -27.77 -9.49
C PRO A 395 -19.56 -26.28 -9.14
N ALA A 396 -20.22 -25.82 -8.08
CA ALA A 396 -20.23 -24.41 -7.67
C ALA A 396 -18.82 -23.78 -7.53
N TRP A 397 -17.77 -24.59 -7.34
CA TRP A 397 -16.37 -24.19 -7.35
C TRP A 397 -15.78 -23.89 -8.74
N LEU A 398 -16.52 -24.00 -9.85
CA LEU A 398 -16.06 -23.62 -11.20
C LEU A 398 -16.47 -22.20 -11.60
N SER A 399 -17.50 -21.63 -10.97
CA SER A 399 -17.91 -20.24 -11.23
C SER A 399 -16.96 -19.25 -10.53
N PRO A 400 -16.66 -18.09 -11.13
CA PRO A 400 -15.90 -17.04 -10.45
C PRO A 400 -16.68 -16.46 -9.27
N GLY A 401 -16.01 -16.18 -8.16
CA GLY A 401 -16.59 -15.48 -7.00
C GLY A 401 -16.28 -13.98 -6.96
N PHE A 402 -16.55 -13.33 -5.81
CA PHE A 402 -16.26 -11.91 -5.60
C PHE A 402 -14.76 -11.58 -5.72
N GLU A 403 -13.87 -12.56 -5.53
CA GLU A 403 -12.44 -12.40 -5.79
C GLU A 403 -12.16 -11.91 -7.22
N LEU A 404 -12.97 -12.28 -8.21
CA LEU A 404 -12.84 -11.77 -9.58
C LEU A 404 -13.12 -10.26 -9.66
N VAL A 405 -14.14 -9.76 -8.95
CA VAL A 405 -14.47 -8.32 -8.88
C VAL A 405 -13.25 -7.55 -8.37
N VAL A 406 -12.63 -8.06 -7.32
CA VAL A 406 -11.45 -7.46 -6.70
C VAL A 406 -10.25 -7.50 -7.65
N LEU A 407 -10.01 -8.63 -8.34
CA LEU A 407 -8.95 -8.76 -9.35
C LEU A 407 -9.14 -7.79 -10.52
N VAL A 408 -10.35 -7.71 -11.07
CA VAL A 408 -10.65 -6.80 -12.20
C VAL A 408 -10.50 -5.34 -11.78
N SER A 409 -10.89 -5.00 -10.55
CA SER A 409 -10.73 -3.64 -10.02
C SER A 409 -9.26 -3.28 -9.84
N ALA A 410 -8.45 -4.18 -9.27
CA ALA A 410 -7.01 -3.99 -9.12
C ALA A 410 -6.29 -3.88 -10.48
N ALA A 411 -6.64 -4.73 -11.44
CA ALA A 411 -6.12 -4.67 -12.80
C ALA A 411 -6.52 -3.36 -13.50
N GLY A 412 -7.76 -2.89 -13.31
CA GLY A 412 -8.23 -1.61 -13.83
C GLY A 412 -7.44 -0.42 -13.29
N LEU A 413 -7.17 -0.39 -11.98
CA LEU A 413 -6.32 0.64 -11.37
C LEU A 413 -4.88 0.59 -11.90
N ALA A 414 -4.29 -0.60 -12.00
CA ALA A 414 -2.94 -0.77 -12.54
C ALA A 414 -2.82 -0.30 -14.00
N VAL A 415 -3.86 -0.50 -14.81
CA VAL A 415 -3.92 0.05 -16.18
C VAL A 415 -4.12 1.56 -16.14
N LEU A 416 -5.04 2.07 -15.31
CA LEU A 416 -5.41 3.48 -15.29
C LEU A 416 -4.20 4.41 -15.10
N VAL A 417 -3.32 4.09 -14.15
CA VAL A 417 -2.16 4.93 -13.81
C VAL A 417 -1.08 4.97 -14.89
N GLU A 418 -1.16 4.10 -15.89
CA GLU A 418 -0.26 4.08 -17.04
C GLU A 418 -0.71 5.06 -18.13
N PHE A 419 -1.94 5.57 -18.05
CA PHE A 419 -2.53 6.44 -19.06
C PHE A 419 -3.00 7.79 -18.50
N VAL A 420 -3.36 7.83 -17.22
CA VAL A 420 -3.92 9.02 -16.57
C VAL A 420 -3.19 9.23 -15.25
N TYR A 421 -2.73 10.45 -15.01
CA TYR A 421 -2.05 10.82 -13.78
C TYR A 421 -2.42 12.24 -13.38
N LEU A 422 -2.23 12.57 -12.11
CA LEU A 422 -2.29 13.96 -11.66
C LEU A 422 -0.88 14.53 -11.73
N SER A 423 -0.68 15.51 -12.61
CA SER A 423 0.55 16.30 -12.68
C SER A 423 0.53 17.28 -11.52
N GLU A 424 1.61 17.32 -10.75
CA GLU A 424 1.71 18.11 -9.52
C GLU A 424 3.09 18.79 -9.43
N ASN A 425 3.19 19.85 -8.61
CA ASN A 425 4.44 20.60 -8.46
C ASN A 425 5.50 19.85 -7.63
N PHE A 426 5.11 18.81 -6.90
CA PHE A 426 5.98 18.08 -5.97
C PHE A 426 6.93 17.11 -6.66
N ALA A 427 6.50 16.49 -7.75
CA ALA A 427 7.21 15.40 -8.36
C ALA A 427 6.88 15.28 -9.85
N PRO A 428 7.87 14.91 -10.68
CA PRO A 428 7.66 14.80 -12.12
C PRO A 428 6.77 13.61 -12.49
N GLY A 429 6.04 13.77 -13.60
CA GLY A 429 5.26 12.71 -14.20
C GLY A 429 4.21 12.12 -13.26
N ARG A 430 4.12 10.78 -13.22
CA ARG A 430 3.07 10.05 -12.51
C ARG A 430 3.46 9.60 -11.10
N PHE A 431 4.44 10.25 -10.47
CA PHE A 431 5.05 9.85 -9.19
C PHE A 431 4.01 9.52 -8.09
N ASN A 432 3.22 10.49 -7.61
CA ASN A 432 2.26 10.19 -6.54
C ASN A 432 1.09 9.34 -7.02
N THR A 433 0.78 9.39 -8.32
CA THR A 433 -0.26 8.54 -8.90
C THR A 433 0.11 7.07 -8.74
N VAL A 434 1.33 6.69 -9.13
CA VAL A 434 1.84 5.32 -8.93
C VAL A 434 1.95 5.03 -7.45
N PHE A 435 2.62 5.89 -6.68
CA PHE A 435 2.88 5.67 -5.26
C PHE A 435 1.61 5.34 -4.46
N LYS A 436 0.57 6.17 -4.61
CA LYS A 436 -0.62 6.07 -3.76
C LYS A 436 -1.66 5.10 -4.32
N VAL A 437 -1.72 4.89 -5.64
CA VAL A 437 -2.67 3.94 -6.25
C VAL A 437 -2.14 2.51 -6.21
N TYR A 438 -0.82 2.28 -6.38
CA TYR A 438 -0.27 0.93 -6.29
C TYR A 438 -0.40 0.33 -4.89
N MET A 439 -0.42 1.15 -3.85
CA MET A 439 -0.78 0.66 -2.51
C MET A 439 -2.20 0.06 -2.49
N GLN A 440 -3.16 0.71 -3.15
CA GLN A 440 -4.54 0.21 -3.26
C GLN A 440 -4.59 -1.08 -4.09
N VAL A 441 -3.84 -1.14 -5.19
CA VAL A 441 -3.68 -2.35 -6.01
C VAL A 441 -3.13 -3.50 -5.16
N TRP A 442 -2.10 -3.27 -4.34
CA TRP A 442 -1.51 -4.28 -3.47
C TRP A 442 -2.52 -4.84 -2.46
N VAL A 443 -3.27 -3.97 -1.78
CA VAL A 443 -4.30 -4.37 -0.80
C VAL A 443 -5.40 -5.20 -1.47
N LEU A 444 -5.90 -4.76 -2.64
CA LEU A 444 -6.93 -5.49 -3.38
C LEU A 444 -6.42 -6.85 -3.86
N LEU A 445 -5.21 -6.92 -4.43
CA LEU A 445 -4.60 -8.17 -4.87
C LEU A 445 -4.27 -9.10 -3.69
N SER A 446 -4.01 -8.58 -2.50
CA SER A 446 -3.83 -9.38 -1.28
C SER A 446 -5.13 -10.06 -0.85
N ILE A 447 -6.25 -9.34 -0.87
CA ILE A 447 -7.58 -9.91 -0.58
C ILE A 447 -7.92 -11.02 -1.58
N ALA A 448 -7.82 -10.72 -2.88
CA ALA A 448 -8.13 -11.70 -3.92
C ALA A 448 -7.14 -12.88 -3.91
N GLY A 449 -5.85 -12.61 -3.80
CA GLY A 449 -4.79 -13.60 -3.74
C GLY A 449 -4.97 -14.57 -2.57
N GLY A 450 -5.38 -14.07 -1.40
CA GLY A 450 -5.71 -14.91 -0.25
C GLY A 450 -6.80 -15.94 -0.57
N VAL A 451 -7.91 -15.48 -1.16
CA VAL A 451 -9.02 -16.35 -1.58
C VAL A 451 -8.56 -17.36 -2.63
N VAL A 452 -7.85 -16.90 -3.67
CA VAL A 452 -7.39 -17.74 -4.78
C VAL A 452 -6.42 -18.83 -4.29
N LEU A 453 -5.43 -18.49 -3.46
CA LEU A 453 -4.47 -19.46 -2.94
C LEU A 453 -5.14 -20.52 -2.06
N ALA A 454 -6.09 -20.12 -1.21
CA ALA A 454 -6.85 -21.08 -0.40
C ALA A 454 -7.70 -22.03 -1.24
N ARG A 455 -8.24 -21.53 -2.34
CA ARG A 455 -9.01 -22.30 -3.33
C ARG A 455 -8.14 -23.29 -4.10
N LEU A 456 -7.00 -22.83 -4.63
CA LEU A 456 -6.03 -23.65 -5.37
C LEU A 456 -5.49 -24.82 -4.54
N LEU A 457 -5.45 -24.67 -3.21
CA LEU A 457 -5.05 -25.70 -2.24
C LEU A 457 -6.21 -26.55 -1.72
N SER A 458 -7.44 -26.37 -2.19
CA SER A 458 -8.61 -27.13 -1.72
C SER A 458 -8.67 -28.53 -2.34
N THR A 459 -9.10 -29.54 -1.58
CA THR A 459 -9.31 -30.92 -2.08
C THR A 459 -10.47 -31.02 -3.05
N ALA A 460 -11.43 -30.09 -2.94
CA ALA A 460 -12.57 -30.00 -3.86
C ALA A 460 -12.11 -29.80 -5.31
N GLU A 461 -10.97 -29.13 -5.53
CA GLU A 461 -10.38 -28.95 -6.85
C GLU A 461 -9.54 -30.14 -7.33
N TRP A 462 -9.18 -31.07 -6.43
CA TRP A 462 -8.31 -32.22 -6.71
C TRP A 462 -8.83 -33.52 -6.07
N PRO A 463 -9.95 -34.10 -6.54
CA PRO A 463 -10.59 -35.26 -5.92
C PRO A 463 -9.70 -36.51 -5.81
N ALA A 464 -8.72 -36.65 -6.69
CA ALA A 464 -7.74 -37.75 -6.67
C ALA A 464 -6.75 -37.70 -5.47
N LEU A 465 -6.83 -36.68 -4.60
CA LEU A 465 -6.01 -36.50 -3.40
C LEU A 465 -6.80 -36.73 -2.08
N THR A 466 -7.98 -37.37 -2.14
CA THR A 466 -8.96 -37.44 -1.04
C THR A 466 -8.69 -38.51 0.03
N ASP A 467 -7.68 -39.37 -0.13
CA ASP A 467 -7.29 -40.27 0.98
C ASP A 467 -6.87 -39.43 2.20
N ALA A 468 -7.29 -39.82 3.40
CA ALA A 468 -7.06 -39.08 4.64
C ALA A 468 -5.55 -38.80 4.93
N ALA A 469 -4.67 -39.63 4.37
CA ALA A 469 -3.21 -39.42 4.38
C ALA A 469 -2.76 -38.24 3.48
N GLY A 470 -3.48 -37.94 2.40
CA GLY A 470 -3.18 -36.89 1.42
C GLY A 470 -3.54 -35.47 1.84
N ALA A 471 -4.65 -35.27 2.58
CA ALA A 471 -5.00 -33.94 3.11
C ALA A 471 -4.08 -33.49 4.25
N ARG A 472 -3.78 -34.39 5.20
CA ARG A 472 -2.81 -34.15 6.27
C ARG A 472 -1.39 -34.02 5.72
N GLY A 473 -1.00 -34.90 4.78
CA GLY A 473 0.30 -34.83 4.10
C GLY A 473 0.50 -33.54 3.31
N ARG A 474 -0.53 -33.06 2.59
CA ARG A 474 -0.47 -31.77 1.88
C ARG A 474 -0.34 -30.58 2.84
N ASN A 475 -1.15 -30.55 3.90
CA ASN A 475 -1.03 -29.48 4.90
C ASN A 475 0.34 -29.52 5.57
N ALA A 476 0.87 -30.71 5.87
CA ALA A 476 2.23 -30.88 6.38
C ALA A 476 3.30 -30.49 5.36
N LEU A 477 3.07 -30.66 4.05
CA LEU A 477 4.00 -30.27 2.99
C LEU A 477 3.96 -28.77 2.68
N VAL A 478 2.80 -28.13 2.79
CA VAL A 478 2.66 -26.67 2.72
C VAL A 478 3.27 -26.04 3.96
N VAL A 479 2.86 -26.47 5.16
CA VAL A 479 3.39 -25.93 6.42
C VAL A 479 4.88 -26.25 6.56
N GLY A 480 5.29 -27.47 6.27
CA GLY A 480 6.68 -27.90 6.30
C GLY A 480 7.52 -27.26 5.21
N GLY A 481 6.98 -27.03 4.01
CA GLY A 481 7.64 -26.29 2.94
C GLY A 481 7.84 -24.83 3.29
N ILE A 482 6.81 -24.15 3.80
CA ILE A 482 6.89 -22.76 4.28
C ILE A 482 7.84 -22.68 5.48
N ALA A 483 7.74 -23.57 6.45
CA ALA A 483 8.62 -23.59 7.61
C ALA A 483 10.08 -23.88 7.24
N LEU A 484 10.32 -24.80 6.29
CA LEU A 484 11.64 -25.08 5.76
C LEU A 484 12.19 -23.89 4.98
N THR A 485 11.37 -23.23 4.16
CA THR A 485 11.73 -21.99 3.46
C THR A 485 12.13 -20.92 4.47
N ILE A 486 11.29 -20.63 5.46
CA ILE A 486 11.58 -19.63 6.50
C ILE A 486 12.86 -20.01 7.26
N ALA A 487 13.05 -21.30 7.59
CA ALA A 487 14.25 -21.77 8.28
C ALA A 487 15.50 -21.67 7.40
N VAL A 488 15.42 -22.01 6.12
CA VAL A 488 16.52 -21.89 5.16
C VAL A 488 16.85 -20.43 4.90
N GLU A 489 15.85 -19.57 4.72
CA GLU A 489 16.02 -18.12 4.60
C GLU A 489 16.69 -17.58 5.86
N TYR A 490 16.15 -17.86 7.05
CA TYR A 490 16.74 -17.45 8.33
C TYR A 490 18.21 -17.92 8.49
N VAL A 491 18.51 -19.15 8.10
CA VAL A 491 19.89 -19.68 8.15
C VAL A 491 20.80 -19.01 7.11
N LEU A 492 20.34 -18.80 5.87
CA LEU A 492 21.10 -18.10 4.83
C LEU A 492 21.42 -16.66 5.21
N VAL A 493 20.41 -15.99 5.79
CA VAL A 493 20.46 -14.63 6.35
C VAL A 493 21.48 -14.58 7.49
N LYS A 494 21.34 -15.43 8.52
CA LYS A 494 22.32 -15.51 9.61
C LYS A 494 23.73 -15.87 9.15
N MET A 495 23.88 -16.77 8.19
CA MET A 495 25.19 -17.16 7.65
C MET A 495 25.85 -16.05 6.82
N ALA A 496 25.06 -15.18 6.17
CA ALA A 496 25.57 -14.02 5.45
C ALA A 496 26.04 -12.90 6.39
N VAL A 497 25.50 -12.84 7.60
CA VAL A 497 25.70 -11.74 8.57
C VAL A 497 26.61 -12.12 9.76
N THR A 498 26.88 -13.41 10.00
CA THR A 498 27.81 -13.83 11.08
C THR A 498 29.31 -13.62 10.77
N PRO A 499 30.17 -13.40 11.79
CA PRO A 499 31.56 -12.96 11.60
C PRO A 499 32.46 -13.96 10.86
N SER A 500 33.51 -13.42 10.24
CA SER A 500 34.47 -14.01 9.30
C SER A 500 35.25 -15.27 9.72
N TRP A 501 34.98 -15.87 10.89
CA TRP A 501 35.69 -17.06 11.39
C TRP A 501 34.92 -18.38 11.27
N LEU A 502 33.65 -18.37 10.84
CA LEU A 502 32.90 -19.58 10.49
C LEU A 502 32.97 -20.08 9.01
N PRO A 503 33.45 -19.35 7.99
CA PRO A 503 33.12 -19.71 6.61
C PRO A 503 34.21 -20.57 5.96
N GLY A 504 33.82 -21.79 5.61
CA GLY A 504 34.50 -22.55 4.57
C GLY A 504 33.73 -23.81 4.28
N ILE A 505 33.64 -24.69 5.27
CA ILE A 505 33.02 -26.00 5.08
C ILE A 505 31.52 -25.94 5.37
N VAL A 506 31.08 -25.28 6.45
CA VAL A 506 29.66 -25.26 6.82
C VAL A 506 28.83 -24.44 5.82
N GLY A 507 29.31 -23.26 5.42
CA GLY A 507 28.66 -22.44 4.40
C GLY A 507 28.61 -23.13 3.03
N LEU A 508 29.70 -23.79 2.62
CA LEU A 508 29.73 -24.58 1.37
C LEU A 508 28.79 -25.79 1.46
N VAL A 509 28.73 -26.49 2.60
CA VAL A 509 27.82 -27.63 2.81
C VAL A 509 26.36 -27.18 2.79
N VAL A 510 26.02 -26.03 3.36
CA VAL A 510 24.65 -25.48 3.30
C VAL A 510 24.31 -24.97 1.90
N GLN A 511 25.22 -24.26 1.21
CA GLN A 511 25.02 -23.85 -0.18
C GLN A 511 24.91 -25.05 -1.13
N ILE A 512 25.71 -26.11 -0.91
CA ILE A 512 25.59 -27.38 -1.64
C ILE A 512 24.29 -28.07 -1.27
N ALA A 513 23.85 -28.07 -0.01
CA ALA A 513 22.62 -28.71 0.41
C ALA A 513 21.38 -27.99 -0.14
N VAL A 514 21.35 -26.65 -0.09
CA VAL A 514 20.27 -25.82 -0.67
C VAL A 514 20.32 -25.90 -2.19
N GLY A 515 21.49 -25.78 -2.80
CA GLY A 515 21.70 -25.94 -4.23
C GLY A 515 21.38 -27.36 -4.73
N ALA A 516 21.63 -28.39 -3.91
CA ALA A 516 21.23 -29.77 -4.19
C ALA A 516 19.75 -29.99 -3.93
N LEU A 517 19.10 -29.33 -2.97
CA LEU A 517 17.65 -29.42 -2.77
C LEU A 517 16.90 -28.71 -3.89
N VAL A 518 17.34 -27.51 -4.26
CA VAL A 518 16.82 -26.75 -5.41
C VAL A 518 17.15 -27.47 -6.71
N GLY A 519 18.37 -27.99 -6.85
CA GLY A 519 18.85 -28.76 -8.00
C GLY A 519 18.15 -30.11 -8.14
N VAL A 520 17.92 -30.85 -7.05
CA VAL A 520 17.11 -32.07 -7.05
C VAL A 520 15.65 -31.74 -7.30
N GLY A 521 15.12 -30.63 -6.76
CA GLY A 521 13.78 -30.13 -7.09
C GLY A 521 13.63 -29.82 -8.58
N LEU A 522 14.61 -29.12 -9.17
CA LEU A 522 14.69 -28.78 -10.59
C LEU A 522 14.96 -30.00 -11.47
N VAL A 523 15.82 -30.93 -11.05
CA VAL A 523 16.12 -32.16 -11.79
C VAL A 523 14.94 -33.12 -11.71
N VAL A 524 14.23 -33.22 -10.59
CA VAL A 524 12.97 -33.97 -10.49
C VAL A 524 11.89 -33.28 -11.32
N LEU A 525 11.82 -31.95 -11.36
CA LEU A 525 10.91 -31.20 -12.22
C LEU A 525 11.23 -31.42 -13.71
N VAL A 526 12.50 -31.30 -14.10
CA VAL A 526 13.00 -31.46 -15.47
C VAL A 526 12.95 -32.92 -15.91
N GLN A 527 13.27 -33.89 -15.04
CA GLN A 527 13.09 -35.31 -15.33
C GLN A 527 11.61 -35.65 -15.39
N ARG A 528 10.73 -35.06 -14.59
CA ARG A 528 9.27 -35.21 -14.76
C ARG A 528 8.76 -34.57 -16.05
N ILE A 529 9.35 -33.46 -16.50
CA ILE A 529 9.04 -32.85 -17.81
C ILE A 529 9.58 -33.72 -18.96
N ARG A 530 10.78 -34.31 -18.81
CA ARG A 530 11.43 -35.16 -19.84
C ARG A 530 10.87 -36.59 -19.92
N THR A 531 10.41 -37.16 -18.81
CA THR A 531 9.87 -38.54 -18.74
C THR A 531 8.35 -38.58 -18.77
N ALA A 532 7.68 -37.42 -18.68
CA ALA A 532 6.33 -37.31 -19.18
C ALA A 532 6.40 -37.47 -20.70
N GLU A 533 5.91 -38.60 -21.22
CA GLU A 533 5.20 -38.55 -22.50
C GLU A 533 4.28 -37.33 -22.40
N MET A 534 4.56 -36.27 -23.16
CA MET A 534 3.72 -35.08 -23.18
C MET A 534 2.32 -35.56 -23.53
N PRO A 535 1.39 -35.61 -22.56
CA PRO A 535 0.06 -36.02 -22.90
C PRO A 535 -0.44 -34.93 -23.85
N THR A 536 -1.04 -35.34 -24.96
CA THR A 536 -1.66 -34.45 -25.93
C THR A 536 -2.69 -33.52 -25.29
N GLU A 537 -3.08 -33.81 -24.03
CA GLU A 537 -3.75 -32.90 -23.11
C GLU A 537 -2.82 -32.51 -21.95
N LEU A 538 -2.59 -31.20 -21.75
CA LEU A 538 -2.07 -30.63 -20.49
C LEU A 538 -3.11 -30.86 -19.35
N GLY A 539 -3.21 -32.12 -18.91
CA GLY A 539 -4.13 -32.60 -17.90
C GLY A 539 -3.71 -32.17 -16.51
N PHE A 540 -3.96 -30.90 -16.15
CA PHE A 540 -4.05 -30.44 -14.75
C PHE A 540 -5.25 -31.08 -14.01
N SER A 541 -5.34 -32.41 -14.00
CA SER A 541 -6.38 -33.18 -13.32
C SER A 541 -5.72 -34.45 -12.79
N GLY A 542 -5.43 -34.47 -11.49
CA GLY A 542 -4.81 -35.61 -10.81
C GLY A 542 -3.79 -35.20 -9.73
N PRO A 543 -3.21 -36.17 -9.00
CA PRO A 543 -2.35 -35.92 -7.84
C PRO A 543 -1.11 -35.07 -8.15
N ARG A 544 -0.52 -35.26 -9.34
CA ARG A 544 0.69 -34.54 -9.79
C ARG A 544 0.46 -33.03 -9.94
N ALA A 545 -0.71 -32.63 -10.39
CA ALA A 545 -1.07 -31.24 -10.59
C ALA A 545 -1.36 -30.52 -9.25
N GLY A 546 -1.94 -31.23 -8.28
CA GLY A 546 -2.05 -30.72 -6.91
C GLY A 546 -0.69 -30.53 -6.24
N THR A 547 0.27 -31.45 -6.42
CA THR A 547 1.65 -31.26 -5.95
C THR A 547 2.33 -30.05 -6.60
N ALA A 548 2.19 -29.88 -7.92
CA ALA A 548 2.74 -28.72 -8.63
C ALA A 548 2.15 -27.40 -8.09
N MET A 549 0.85 -27.38 -7.79
CA MET A 549 0.21 -26.20 -7.21
C MET A 549 0.76 -25.87 -5.82
N VAL A 550 0.96 -26.88 -4.97
CA VAL A 550 1.59 -26.68 -3.65
C VAL A 550 2.99 -26.09 -3.80
N VAL A 551 3.79 -26.59 -4.73
CA VAL A 551 5.12 -26.04 -5.02
C VAL A 551 5.03 -24.57 -5.44
N VAL A 552 4.08 -24.23 -6.32
CA VAL A 552 3.85 -22.83 -6.72
C VAL A 552 3.52 -21.96 -5.52
N VAL A 553 2.61 -22.40 -4.64
CA VAL A 553 2.26 -21.62 -3.43
C VAL A 553 3.48 -21.44 -2.52
N VAL A 554 4.26 -22.49 -2.29
CA VAL A 554 5.49 -22.41 -1.49
C VAL A 554 6.48 -21.43 -2.12
N LEU A 555 6.66 -21.44 -3.44
CA LEU A 555 7.54 -20.50 -4.15
C LEU A 555 7.05 -19.06 -4.05
N VAL A 556 5.73 -18.82 -4.15
CA VAL A 556 5.16 -17.48 -3.97
C VAL A 556 5.41 -16.97 -2.55
N VAL A 557 5.13 -17.79 -1.52
CA VAL A 557 5.37 -17.41 -0.13
C VAL A 557 6.86 -17.15 0.11
N ALA A 558 7.73 -18.05 -0.33
CA ALA A 558 9.20 -17.93 -0.21
C ALA A 558 9.76 -16.67 -0.88
N SER A 559 9.46 -16.50 -2.17
CA SER A 559 10.00 -15.36 -2.92
C SER A 559 9.56 -14.03 -2.33
N THR A 560 8.33 -13.95 -1.82
CA THR A 560 7.80 -12.70 -1.26
C THR A 560 8.11 -12.52 0.24
N SER A 561 8.61 -13.53 0.95
CA SER A 561 9.06 -13.38 2.35
C SER A 561 10.49 -12.87 2.49
N LEU A 562 11.35 -13.11 1.49
CA LEU A 562 12.79 -12.88 1.60
C LEU A 562 13.14 -11.43 1.99
N TYR A 563 12.50 -10.44 1.37
CA TYR A 563 12.69 -9.03 1.74
C TYR A 563 12.32 -8.78 3.19
N GLY A 564 11.17 -9.29 3.65
CA GLY A 564 10.71 -9.04 5.01
C GLY A 564 11.66 -9.61 6.05
N VAL A 565 12.21 -10.79 5.81
CA VAL A 565 13.23 -11.40 6.68
C VAL A 565 14.50 -10.53 6.72
N LEU A 566 15.02 -10.12 5.56
CA LEU A 566 16.25 -9.33 5.45
C LEU A 566 16.08 -7.92 6.02
N ALA A 567 14.99 -7.23 5.69
CA ALA A 567 14.67 -5.90 6.20
C ALA A 567 14.50 -5.91 7.73
N THR A 568 13.87 -6.95 8.29
CA THR A 568 13.78 -7.08 9.75
C THR A 568 15.16 -7.26 10.37
N GLU A 569 16.04 -8.05 9.75
CA GLU A 569 17.40 -8.23 10.27
C GLU A 569 18.23 -6.94 10.16
N GLU A 570 18.21 -6.25 9.01
CA GLU A 570 18.89 -4.97 8.81
C GLU A 570 18.37 -3.95 9.83
N LEU A 571 17.05 -3.79 10.00
CA LEU A 571 16.51 -2.84 10.98
C LEU A 571 16.90 -3.17 12.43
N LEU A 572 17.00 -4.47 12.77
CA LEU A 572 17.40 -4.90 14.11
C LEU A 572 18.92 -4.85 14.35
N ASN A 573 19.76 -4.95 13.31
CA ASN A 573 21.21 -5.08 13.43
C ASN A 573 22.01 -3.87 12.92
N ASP A 574 21.53 -3.15 11.91
CA ASP A 574 22.26 -2.14 11.13
C ASP A 574 22.38 -0.78 11.82
N HIS A 575 21.99 -0.68 13.09
CA HIS A 575 22.15 0.54 13.88
C HIS A 575 23.28 0.48 14.89
N GLY A 576 24.03 -0.64 15.00
CA GLY A 576 25.08 -0.80 16.03
C GLY A 576 24.58 -0.72 17.48
N THR A 577 23.31 -0.39 17.68
CA THR A 577 22.59 -0.39 18.93
C THR A 577 21.76 -1.65 19.01
N SER A 578 22.12 -2.58 19.89
CA SER A 578 21.07 -3.32 20.56
C SER A 578 20.15 -2.28 21.19
N HIS A 579 18.93 -2.12 20.69
CA HIS A 579 17.90 -1.42 21.47
C HIS A 579 17.64 -2.28 22.70
N GLU A 580 18.44 -2.10 23.75
CA GLU A 580 18.36 -2.89 24.97
C GLU A 580 16.98 -2.71 25.63
N ASP A 581 16.28 -1.59 25.33
CA ASP A 581 14.93 -1.27 25.81
C ASP A 581 14.05 -0.62 24.72
N PRO A 582 13.33 -1.38 23.87
CA PRO A 582 12.33 -0.81 22.96
C PRO A 582 11.21 -0.12 23.73
N THR A 583 10.79 1.07 23.27
CA THR A 583 9.76 1.89 23.92
C THR A 583 8.71 2.40 22.94
N LEU A 584 7.50 2.65 23.45
CA LEU A 584 6.44 3.33 22.70
C LEU A 584 6.62 4.86 22.68
N ASP A 585 7.52 5.40 23.50
CA ASP A 585 7.80 6.84 23.54
C ASP A 585 8.55 7.28 22.27
N SER A 586 7.84 7.99 21.39
CA SER A 586 8.38 8.53 20.14
C SER A 586 9.39 9.66 20.34
N LEU A 587 9.63 10.11 21.57
CA LEU A 587 10.64 11.11 21.91
C LEU A 587 11.91 10.50 22.53
N ALA A 588 11.91 9.20 22.83
CA ALA A 588 13.06 8.55 23.46
C ALA A 588 14.36 8.65 22.65
N PHE A 589 14.24 8.70 21.31
CA PHE A 589 15.38 8.87 20.40
C PHE A 589 16.10 10.21 20.55
N LEU A 590 15.50 11.22 21.22
CA LEU A 590 16.17 12.49 21.49
C LEU A 590 17.38 12.30 22.42
N THR A 591 17.32 11.35 23.34
CA THR A 591 18.34 11.18 24.39
C THR A 591 19.02 9.81 24.35
N GLN A 592 18.32 8.80 23.85
CA GLN A 592 18.95 7.52 23.53
C GLN A 592 19.76 7.72 22.26
N ASP A 593 20.96 7.16 22.16
CA ASP A 593 21.86 7.28 21.01
C ASP A 593 21.69 6.12 20.04
N PRO A 594 20.65 6.08 19.18
CA PRO A 594 20.73 5.29 17.97
C PRO A 594 21.55 6.12 16.98
N TYR A 595 22.80 5.74 16.76
CA TYR A 595 23.50 6.20 15.58
C TYR A 595 22.73 5.67 14.35
N ILE A 596 21.89 6.51 13.72
CA ILE A 596 21.19 6.20 12.47
C ILE A 596 21.99 6.80 11.31
N GLY A 597 23.23 6.37 11.12
CA GLY A 597 24.05 6.72 9.94
C GLY A 597 24.01 8.21 9.53
N ASP A 598 23.76 8.46 8.24
CA ASP A 598 23.66 9.81 7.63
C ASP A 598 22.40 10.62 8.06
N TYR A 599 21.51 10.05 8.89
CA TYR A 599 20.20 10.61 9.24
C TYR A 599 20.18 11.36 10.59
N GLY A 600 21.28 11.29 11.37
CA GLY A 600 21.44 11.97 12.66
C GLY A 600 21.55 11.00 13.84
N GLY A 601 22.26 11.42 14.90
CA GLY A 601 22.32 10.73 16.19
C GLY A 601 21.31 11.30 17.19
N ALA A 602 21.48 11.00 18.47
CA ALA A 602 20.68 11.66 19.52
C ALA A 602 20.85 13.19 19.50
N HIS A 603 19.85 13.90 20.04
CA HIS A 603 19.81 15.35 20.19
C HIS A 603 19.58 15.76 21.67
N PRO A 604 20.40 15.28 22.62
CA PRO A 604 20.18 15.50 24.05
C PRO A 604 20.26 16.97 24.45
N GLU A 605 21.00 17.79 23.70
CA GLU A 605 21.09 19.24 23.90
C GLU A 605 19.80 19.98 23.54
N GLU A 606 18.97 19.43 22.66
CA GLU A 606 17.69 20.01 22.26
C GLU A 606 16.50 19.45 23.07
N ALA A 607 16.67 18.26 23.66
CA ALA A 607 15.59 17.56 24.38
C ALA A 607 14.92 18.39 25.49
N PRO A 608 15.66 19.12 26.37
CA PRO A 608 15.03 19.95 27.41
C PRO A 608 14.20 21.11 26.87
N ALA A 609 14.62 21.69 25.73
CA ALA A 609 13.88 22.77 25.08
C ALA A 609 12.59 22.24 24.43
N ILE A 610 12.68 21.09 23.75
CA ILE A 610 11.53 20.40 23.17
C ILE A 610 10.53 20.00 24.26
N GLU A 611 11.00 19.47 25.39
CA GLU A 611 10.14 19.12 26.53
C GLU A 611 9.43 20.35 27.11
N TYR A 612 10.12 21.48 27.20
CA TYR A 612 9.52 22.75 27.63
C TYR A 612 8.43 23.23 26.67
N LEU A 613 8.67 23.18 25.34
CA LEU A 613 7.67 23.52 24.32
C LEU A 613 6.44 22.58 24.32
N LEU A 614 6.58 21.36 24.84
CA LEU A 614 5.49 20.40 24.99
C LEU A 614 4.67 20.59 26.27
N SER A 615 5.31 21.01 27.37
CA SER A 615 4.73 21.01 28.72
C SER A 615 4.30 22.37 29.23
N GLU A 616 5.00 23.44 28.82
CA GLU A 616 4.82 24.79 29.37
C GLU A 616 4.31 25.81 28.33
N VAL A 617 4.41 25.49 27.03
CA VAL A 617 3.91 26.35 25.96
C VAL A 617 2.55 25.88 25.49
N ASP A 618 1.52 26.65 25.82
CA ASP A 618 0.14 26.43 25.37
C ASP A 618 -0.11 26.95 23.95
N GLY A 619 -1.12 26.41 23.27
CA GLY A 619 -1.56 26.92 21.97
C GLY A 619 -0.56 26.68 20.83
N GLN A 620 -0.57 27.53 19.82
CA GLN A 620 0.32 27.45 18.65
C GLN A 620 0.99 28.82 18.39
N PRO A 621 1.82 29.33 19.31
CA PRO A 621 2.53 30.58 19.09
C PRO A 621 3.50 30.44 17.92
N ASN A 622 3.58 31.46 17.04
CA ASN A 622 4.49 31.41 15.90
C ASN A 622 5.93 31.51 16.37
N MET A 623 6.74 30.54 15.95
CA MET A 623 8.15 30.44 16.27
C MET A 623 9.01 30.73 15.04
N VAL A 624 10.22 31.21 15.26
CA VAL A 624 11.28 31.22 14.24
C VAL A 624 12.32 30.17 14.62
N SER A 625 12.56 29.23 13.73
CA SER A 625 13.68 28.27 13.75
C SER A 625 14.32 28.25 12.36
N TYR A 626 15.52 27.70 12.23
CA TYR A 626 16.21 27.51 10.95
C TYR A 626 15.32 26.85 9.88
N GLY A 627 15.39 27.34 8.65
CA GLY A 627 14.85 26.70 7.45
C GLY A 627 15.65 27.14 6.21
N PRO A 628 15.69 26.34 5.13
CA PRO A 628 14.82 25.20 4.84
C PRO A 628 15.40 23.84 5.28
N GLY A 629 14.53 22.96 5.76
CA GLY A 629 14.89 21.59 6.14
C GLY A 629 14.77 20.57 5.00
N GLU A 630 15.83 19.79 4.75
CA GLU A 630 15.78 18.66 3.81
C GLU A 630 15.02 17.47 4.40
N ALA A 631 14.34 16.70 3.53
CA ALA A 631 13.68 15.47 3.93
C ALA A 631 14.68 14.47 4.52
N TYR A 632 14.27 13.76 5.57
CA TYR A 632 15.10 12.75 6.24
C TYR A 632 16.40 13.33 6.82
N ARG A 633 16.44 14.61 7.20
CA ARG A 633 17.51 15.18 8.01
C ARG A 633 16.94 15.82 9.26
N TRP A 634 17.73 15.83 10.33
CA TRP A 634 17.38 16.56 11.54
C TRP A 634 17.35 18.07 11.28
N THR A 635 16.15 18.58 11.02
CA THR A 635 15.84 19.99 10.77
C THR A 635 14.47 20.29 11.35
N ASN A 636 14.28 21.48 11.92
CA ASN A 636 13.02 21.87 12.58
C ASN A 636 12.52 20.85 13.62
N GLY A 637 13.42 20.24 14.40
CA GLY A 637 13.07 19.22 15.40
C GLY A 637 12.04 19.73 16.41
N ALA A 638 12.25 20.95 16.92
CA ALA A 638 11.32 21.63 17.83
C ALA A 638 9.90 21.72 17.25
N ALA A 639 9.73 22.28 16.04
CA ALA A 639 8.42 22.39 15.41
C ALA A 639 7.82 20.99 15.13
N SER A 640 8.60 20.10 14.51
CA SER A 640 8.14 18.77 14.06
C SER A 640 7.71 17.85 15.20
N LEU A 641 8.26 18.01 16.40
CA LEU A 641 7.94 17.15 17.56
C LEU A 641 6.91 17.78 18.50
N THR A 642 6.77 19.10 18.49
CA THR A 642 5.89 19.81 19.44
C THR A 642 4.62 20.36 18.82
N GLY A 643 4.56 20.54 17.49
CA GLY A 643 3.43 21.19 16.81
C GLY A 643 3.37 22.71 17.04
N VAL A 644 4.40 23.32 17.64
CA VAL A 644 4.61 24.77 17.62
C VAL A 644 5.00 25.15 16.20
N PRO A 645 4.23 26.01 15.52
CA PRO A 645 4.49 26.35 14.13
C PRO A 645 5.76 27.18 14.00
N THR A 646 6.61 26.82 13.03
CA THR A 646 7.76 27.64 12.65
C THR A 646 7.50 28.39 11.35
N LEU A 647 8.11 29.57 11.19
CA LEU A 647 7.90 30.46 10.04
C LEU A 647 8.08 29.74 8.69
N VAL A 648 9.14 28.94 8.58
CA VAL A 648 9.37 28.00 7.47
C VAL A 648 10.20 26.83 7.96
N GLY A 649 9.86 25.61 7.51
CA GLY A 649 10.58 24.40 7.88
C GLY A 649 10.78 23.42 6.73
N TRP A 650 9.98 22.36 6.72
CA TRP A 650 10.09 21.23 5.79
C TRP A 650 10.05 21.68 4.32
N SER A 651 11.08 21.33 3.54
CA SER A 651 11.26 21.83 2.16
C SER A 651 10.17 21.41 1.17
N GLN A 652 9.31 20.46 1.53
CA GLN A 652 8.11 20.07 0.77
C GLN A 652 7.06 21.18 0.76
N GLU A 653 7.08 22.13 1.69
CA GLU A 653 6.21 23.31 1.67
C GLU A 653 6.33 24.09 0.36
N ARG A 654 7.46 24.03 -0.34
CA ARG A 654 7.63 24.60 -1.70
C ARG A 654 6.55 24.15 -2.68
N GLY A 655 6.14 22.88 -2.61
CA GLY A 655 5.10 22.35 -3.51
C GLY A 655 3.68 22.67 -3.03
N TYR A 656 3.46 22.82 -1.71
CA TYR A 656 2.15 23.15 -1.14
C TYR A 656 1.79 24.62 -1.32
N ARG A 657 2.79 25.49 -1.19
CA ARG A 657 2.67 26.95 -1.29
C ARG A 657 3.03 27.38 -2.72
N SER A 658 4.21 27.94 -2.89
CA SER A 658 4.94 28.08 -4.15
C SER A 658 6.43 28.16 -3.84
N PRO A 659 7.32 27.91 -4.82
CA PRO A 659 8.75 28.15 -4.63
C PRO A 659 9.04 29.57 -4.14
N GLU A 660 8.40 30.59 -4.72
CA GLU A 660 8.63 31.99 -4.36
C GLU A 660 8.21 32.31 -2.92
N ALA A 661 7.04 31.84 -2.49
CA ALA A 661 6.55 32.05 -1.13
C ALA A 661 7.46 31.37 -0.10
N PHE A 662 7.95 30.18 -0.42
CA PHE A 662 8.87 29.44 0.43
C PHE A 662 10.23 30.12 0.55
N GLU A 663 10.87 30.46 -0.59
CA GLU A 663 12.20 31.10 -0.59
C GLU A 663 12.15 32.49 0.05
N GLN A 664 11.04 33.22 -0.06
CA GLN A 664 10.85 34.48 0.65
C GLN A 664 10.90 34.27 2.17
N ARG A 665 10.19 33.28 2.71
CA ARG A 665 10.21 33.02 4.16
C ARG A 665 11.56 32.53 4.65
N VAL A 666 12.31 31.77 3.82
CA VAL A 666 13.70 31.39 4.12
C VAL A 666 14.57 32.65 4.29
N ALA A 667 14.49 33.59 3.34
CA ALA A 667 15.23 34.85 3.41
C ALA A 667 14.78 35.74 4.60
N ASP A 668 13.49 35.68 4.96
CA ASP A 668 12.96 36.39 6.12
C ASP A 668 13.49 35.81 7.43
N VAL A 669 13.60 34.47 7.56
CA VAL A 669 14.23 33.81 8.72
C VAL A 669 15.67 34.27 8.89
N GLU A 670 16.46 34.27 7.82
CA GLU A 670 17.85 34.77 7.86
C GLU A 670 17.89 36.25 8.31
N THR A 671 16.97 37.07 7.78
CA THR A 671 16.85 38.48 8.17
C THR A 671 16.43 38.65 9.63
N ILE A 672 15.62 37.75 10.19
CA ILE A 672 15.25 37.78 11.60
C ILE A 672 16.48 37.47 12.47
N TYR A 673 17.32 36.49 12.12
CA TYR A 673 18.51 36.17 12.93
C TYR A 673 19.64 37.20 12.84
N LEU A 674 19.86 37.80 11.66
CA LEU A 674 21.08 38.56 11.35
C LEU A 674 20.84 39.98 10.81
N GLY A 675 19.58 40.36 10.56
CA GLY A 675 19.24 41.64 9.94
C GLY A 675 19.37 42.85 10.86
N SER A 676 19.05 44.03 10.30
CA SER A 676 18.98 45.27 11.08
C SER A 676 17.74 45.29 12.00
N PRO A 677 17.80 45.95 13.18
CA PRO A 677 16.69 46.01 14.12
C PRO A 677 15.32 46.40 13.55
N ASP A 678 15.28 47.34 12.61
CA ASP A 678 14.02 47.80 12.00
C ASP A 678 13.40 46.74 11.08
N ARG A 679 14.23 45.95 10.38
CA ARG A 679 13.75 44.84 9.55
C ARG A 679 13.31 43.67 10.41
N GLN A 680 14.06 43.33 11.46
CA GLN A 680 13.67 42.29 12.40
C GLN A 680 12.30 42.62 13.02
N ARG A 681 12.11 43.84 13.55
CA ARG A 681 10.81 44.27 14.11
C ARG A 681 9.66 44.17 13.10
N ALA A 682 9.90 44.61 11.86
CA ALA A 682 8.89 44.52 10.81
C ALA A 682 8.47 43.07 10.53
N LEU A 683 9.43 42.14 10.43
CA LEU A 683 9.16 40.73 10.16
C LEU A 683 8.54 39.99 11.35
N LEU A 684 9.04 40.25 12.57
CA LEU A 684 8.47 39.69 13.80
C LEU A 684 7.00 40.08 13.98
N LYS A 685 6.64 41.31 13.59
CA LYS A 685 5.25 41.79 13.61
C LYS A 685 4.43 41.26 12.44
N GLN A 686 5.01 41.19 11.24
CA GLN A 686 4.32 40.70 10.05
C GLN A 686 3.87 39.24 10.21
N TYR A 687 4.71 38.41 10.83
CA TYR A 687 4.45 36.99 11.02
C TYR A 687 3.93 36.64 12.43
N ASP A 688 3.63 37.65 13.24
CA ASP A 688 3.13 37.46 14.62
C ASP A 688 4.01 36.51 15.45
N VAL A 689 5.34 36.68 15.33
CA VAL A 689 6.32 35.78 15.97
C VAL A 689 6.34 36.04 17.47
N GLU A 690 6.05 35.02 18.27
CA GLU A 690 6.09 35.10 19.73
C GLU A 690 7.35 34.44 20.32
N LEU A 691 7.96 33.50 19.58
CA LEU A 691 9.12 32.73 20.02
C LEU A 691 10.24 32.72 18.97
N ILE A 692 11.49 32.77 19.41
CA ILE A 692 12.66 32.57 18.54
C ILE A 692 13.51 31.45 19.15
N TYR A 693 13.72 30.38 18.40
CA TYR A 693 14.50 29.22 18.80
C TYR A 693 15.92 29.34 18.25
N PHE A 694 16.94 29.27 19.09
CA PHE A 694 18.34 29.30 18.66
C PHE A 694 19.08 28.09 19.23
N GLY A 695 19.09 26.99 18.48
CA GLY A 695 19.70 25.71 18.87
C GLY A 695 20.91 25.34 18.02
N PRO A 696 21.36 24.07 18.07
CA PRO A 696 22.55 23.60 17.36
C PRO A 696 22.50 23.79 15.84
N THR A 697 21.32 23.70 15.24
CA THR A 697 21.16 23.90 13.79
C THR A 697 21.33 25.37 13.44
N GLU A 698 20.66 26.28 14.15
CA GLU A 698 20.80 27.72 13.96
C GLU A 698 22.23 28.20 14.24
N GLN A 699 22.88 27.67 15.27
CA GLN A 699 24.29 27.97 15.59
C GLN A 699 25.23 27.53 14.47
N ARG A 700 24.98 26.37 13.86
CA ARG A 700 25.82 25.87 12.75
C ARG A 700 25.69 26.72 11.50
N GLU A 701 24.47 27.17 11.21
CA GLU A 701 24.12 27.86 9.98
C GLU A 701 24.40 29.37 10.05
N TYR A 702 24.12 30.01 11.20
CA TYR A 702 24.27 31.46 11.37
C TYR A 702 25.46 31.86 12.27
N GLY A 703 25.96 30.95 13.11
CA GLY A 703 27.08 31.20 14.05
C GLY A 703 26.68 32.02 15.28
N TYR A 704 25.86 33.06 15.11
CA TYR A 704 25.35 33.94 16.16
C TYR A 704 23.98 34.49 15.77
N THR A 705 23.34 35.24 16.67
CA THR A 705 22.12 35.99 16.38
C THR A 705 22.21 37.41 16.95
N THR A 706 21.53 38.37 16.33
CA THR A 706 21.42 39.76 16.78
C THR A 706 20.06 40.07 17.41
N VAL A 707 19.19 39.07 17.61
CA VAL A 707 17.85 39.28 18.17
C VAL A 707 17.88 39.81 19.60
N ASP A 708 18.96 39.51 20.35
CA ASP A 708 19.19 39.95 21.73
C ASP A 708 19.39 41.47 21.84
N ASP A 709 19.71 42.13 20.73
CA ASP A 709 19.86 43.59 20.66
C ASP A 709 18.51 44.32 20.55
N LEU A 710 17.41 43.58 20.32
CA LEU A 710 16.06 44.14 20.21
C LEU A 710 15.43 44.30 21.59
N GLU A 711 15.01 45.52 21.93
CA GLU A 711 14.30 45.81 23.19
C GLU A 711 13.01 44.99 23.36
N ALA A 712 12.34 44.64 22.24
CA ALA A 712 11.14 43.81 22.23
C ALA A 712 11.40 42.31 22.39
N VAL A 713 12.66 41.87 22.48
CA VAL A 713 13.04 40.46 22.59
C VAL A 713 13.77 40.22 23.91
N SER A 714 13.39 39.15 24.60
CA SER A 714 14.04 38.75 25.86
C SER A 714 14.26 37.25 25.91
N VAL A 715 15.26 36.80 26.66
CA VAL A 715 15.49 35.36 26.88
C VAL A 715 14.34 34.80 27.71
N GLU A 716 13.55 33.90 27.12
CA GLU A 716 12.52 33.14 27.83
C GLU A 716 13.17 32.07 28.71
N LYS A 717 14.07 31.30 28.11
CA LYS A 717 14.79 30.21 28.77
C LYS A 717 16.03 29.84 27.99
N SER A 718 17.07 29.41 28.69
CA SER A 718 18.33 28.98 28.09
C SER A 718 18.79 27.68 28.74
N TRP A 719 19.35 26.81 27.91
CA TRP A 719 19.96 25.52 28.24
C TRP A 719 21.35 25.46 27.60
N ASP A 720 22.16 24.47 27.98
CA ASP A 720 23.57 24.36 27.54
C ASP A 720 23.79 24.32 26.01
N GLY A 721 22.74 24.08 25.20
CA GLY A 721 22.82 24.11 23.73
C GLY A 721 21.69 24.86 23.00
N VAL A 722 20.69 25.38 23.71
CA VAL A 722 19.53 26.06 23.11
C VAL A 722 19.19 27.30 23.90
N THR A 723 18.95 28.42 23.22
CA THR A 723 18.30 29.59 23.80
C THR A 723 16.96 29.81 23.12
N LEU A 724 15.90 29.91 23.93
CA LEU A 724 14.56 30.28 23.50
C LEU A 724 14.31 31.73 23.91
N TYR A 725 13.95 32.57 22.96
CA TYR A 725 13.59 33.96 23.18
C TYR A 725 12.08 34.16 23.08
N ARG A 726 11.56 35.14 23.82
CA ARG A 726 10.19 35.61 23.73
C ARG A 726 10.15 37.01 23.14
N VAL A 727 9.18 37.24 22.27
CA VAL A 727 8.93 38.52 21.61
C VAL A 727 7.72 39.20 22.24
N ASP A 728 7.88 40.44 22.69
CA ASP A 728 6.77 41.29 23.12
C ASP A 728 6.16 42.00 21.90
N GLN A 729 5.06 41.44 21.39
CA GLN A 729 4.32 41.99 20.25
C GLN A 729 3.83 43.44 20.48
N SER A 730 3.68 43.88 21.74
CA SER A 730 3.27 45.26 22.04
C SER A 730 4.42 46.26 21.95
N ALA A 731 5.66 45.79 21.99
CA ALA A 731 6.89 46.58 21.89
C ALA A 731 7.46 46.68 20.45
N LEU A 732 6.87 45.94 19.48
CA LEU A 732 7.20 45.99 18.05
C LEU A 732 6.45 47.12 17.30
#